data_AF-A0A832AI74-F1
#
_entry.id   AF-A0A832AI74-F1
#
_cell.length_a   1.000
_cell.length_b   1.000
_cell.length_c   1.000
_cell.angle_alpha   90.00
_cell.angle_beta   90.00
_cell.angle_gamma   90.00
#
_symmetry.space_group_name_H-M   'P 1'
#
loop_
_entity.id
_entity.type
_entity.pdbx_description
1 polymer ?
#
loop_
_entity_poly.entity_id
_entity_poly.type
_entity_poly.pdbx_seq_one_letter_code
_entity_poly.pdbx_strand_id
1 'polypeptide(L)'
;MRFLNCTGRRNHRARYSEVACLVILFALADFAQAGTMSASTNAPAINGYDVANYGVVEGVDKWWAENSAAGAVKGQTFRTSSGVTALHSVTYQITASQKAESTKTYVVRVGKVVGSVFTLIHSETFTQTFTWNGGEYMTWTFASPVLLEGDTTYGVDIGLTSSTSDWGTGIPYLNYTANEYASGVMYSSGTSGIGTTNLSLAYGSDRIFHVDVAVPTAPGFAFVGGNPFDNTIGATVRPYVVATFNQDVAPGAGHITITNFTDNLGTVLPVTDPRVVFEGNLVKIATAGVIEPLKSYAIQIEPGAVENTSGTPFGGITDDTTWNFTTGTDPLLDACTALKNHITGVAPLTTNQIASYAATLDAEADRFAESTNTLGAVFSLVQTYDQVKGPLWVASGSFSRSVTTNHLQWAIYRAMEDIVDLVYTPANLAQYEAMMNGFMFGSSTNFPGPCPLPATNSTYTVPVNASFPVTFGRETQDWTKPAARPTGTYLAPGTLATVTVPPALTNGIYKIRVGSHLWDYSNKPTLQRLDRTTVLYPITATETKIASPLGGGIYIEVPYRADGGIVDVTVTGAARAPFYSNTSYRQTTLTEWLNTERTQPGPWAVFFTDRFQLNVPRTWIYANTNAPTVIAEWDASMDIINDLMGFPHIRGKETLYLQA
;
A
#
# COMPACT_ATOMS: atom_id res chain seq x y z
N MET A 1 11.71 -59.67 -53.37
CA MET A 1 13.16 -59.86 -53.64
C MET A 1 13.91 -59.75 -52.33
N ARG A 2 14.54 -60.88 -51.94
CA ARG A 2 15.76 -61.07 -51.14
C ARG A 2 16.09 -60.23 -49.87
N PHE A 3 16.27 -60.98 -48.76
CA PHE A 3 17.33 -60.98 -47.70
C PHE A 3 17.67 -59.65 -46.95
N LEU A 4 18.12 -59.59 -45.68
CA LEU A 4 18.18 -60.43 -44.47
C LEU A 4 18.85 -59.54 -43.37
N ASN A 5 18.40 -59.65 -42.11
CA ASN A 5 19.15 -59.52 -40.85
C ASN A 5 19.96 -58.26 -40.38
N CYS A 6 19.53 -57.79 -39.19
CA CYS A 6 20.27 -57.75 -37.90
C CYS A 6 20.94 -56.46 -37.36
N THR A 7 20.68 -56.26 -36.04
CA THR A 7 21.40 -55.50 -34.98
C THR A 7 21.38 -53.96 -35.05
N GLY A 8 21.21 -53.16 -33.99
CA GLY A 8 20.96 -53.37 -32.56
C GLY A 8 20.99 -52.02 -31.79
N ARG A 9 20.23 -51.92 -30.70
CA ARG A 9 20.47 -51.13 -29.46
C ARG A 9 20.90 -49.63 -29.55
N ARG A 10 20.03 -48.70 -29.10
CA ARG A 10 19.98 -48.12 -27.73
C ARG A 10 18.98 -46.96 -27.63
N ASN A 11 18.28 -46.95 -26.49
CA ASN A 11 17.33 -45.94 -26.03
C ASN A 11 17.99 -44.60 -25.68
N HIS A 12 17.28 -43.50 -25.91
CA HIS A 12 16.96 -42.47 -24.92
C HIS A 12 15.92 -41.52 -25.53
N ARG A 13 14.64 -41.75 -25.22
CA ARG A 13 13.59 -40.73 -25.34
C ARG A 13 13.21 -40.31 -23.93
N ALA A 14 13.48 -39.06 -23.60
CA ALA A 14 12.94 -38.38 -22.43
C ALA A 14 11.40 -38.44 -22.53
N ARG A 15 10.76 -39.03 -21.52
CA ARG A 15 9.33 -38.94 -21.32
C ARG A 15 9.09 -37.69 -20.48
N TYR A 16 8.42 -36.71 -21.05
CA TYR A 16 7.75 -35.66 -20.29
C TYR A 16 6.64 -36.35 -19.49
N SER A 17 6.76 -36.36 -18.17
CA SER A 17 5.69 -36.74 -17.25
C SER A 17 4.80 -35.52 -17.04
N GLU A 18 3.60 -35.57 -17.60
CA GLU A 18 2.48 -34.75 -17.14
C GLU A 18 2.19 -35.18 -15.70
N VAL A 19 2.58 -34.34 -14.72
CA VAL A 19 2.19 -34.50 -13.32
C VAL A 19 0.81 -33.91 -13.20
N ALA A 20 -0.20 -34.78 -13.15
CA ALA A 20 -1.54 -34.41 -12.77
C ALA A 20 -1.51 -33.85 -11.33
N CYS A 21 -2.02 -32.64 -11.17
CA CYS A 21 -2.23 -31.96 -9.91
C CYS A 21 -3.17 -32.82 -9.03
N LEU A 22 -2.63 -33.45 -7.99
CA LEU A 22 -3.42 -34.15 -6.99
C LEU A 22 -3.39 -33.31 -5.71
N VAL A 23 -4.28 -32.32 -5.65
CA VAL A 23 -4.68 -31.72 -4.37
C VAL A 23 -5.30 -32.85 -3.55
N ILE A 24 -4.82 -33.06 -2.33
CA ILE A 24 -5.47 -33.97 -1.39
C ILE A 24 -6.84 -33.37 -1.04
N LEU A 25 -7.85 -33.73 -1.83
CA LEU A 25 -9.25 -33.51 -1.49
C LEU A 25 -9.59 -34.49 -0.36
N PHE A 26 -10.01 -33.98 0.80
CA PHE A 26 -10.74 -34.79 1.75
C PHE A 26 -12.00 -35.33 1.06
N ALA A 27 -12.03 -36.64 0.82
CA ALA A 27 -13.21 -37.31 0.28
C ALA A 27 -14.28 -37.46 1.38
N LEU A 28 -15.03 -36.38 1.61
CA LEU A 28 -16.42 -36.50 2.01
C LEU A 28 -17.21 -36.73 0.72
N ALA A 29 -18.07 -37.74 0.70
CA ALA A 29 -19.03 -37.92 -0.39
C ALA A 29 -20.09 -36.81 -0.30
N ASP A 30 -19.71 -35.59 -0.68
CA ASP A 30 -20.63 -34.49 -0.86
C ASP A 30 -21.29 -34.63 -2.23
N PHE A 31 -22.62 -34.65 -2.23
CA PHE A 31 -23.36 -34.35 -3.45
C PHE A 31 -22.89 -32.98 -3.92
N ALA A 32 -22.29 -32.89 -5.10
CA ALA A 32 -21.81 -31.62 -5.66
C ALA A 32 -22.96 -30.60 -5.69
N GLN A 33 -22.99 -29.72 -4.69
CA GLN A 33 -23.92 -28.61 -4.64
C GLN A 33 -23.42 -27.57 -5.63
N ALA A 34 -24.25 -27.15 -6.58
CA ALA A 34 -23.88 -26.05 -7.46
C ALA A 34 -23.83 -24.74 -6.66
N GLY A 35 -22.91 -23.85 -7.01
CA GLY A 35 -22.87 -22.49 -6.51
C GLY A 35 -24.18 -21.77 -6.78
N THR A 36 -24.47 -20.79 -5.92
CA THR A 36 -25.75 -20.08 -5.91
C THR A 36 -25.54 -18.61 -6.22
N MET A 37 -26.61 -17.97 -6.71
CA MET A 37 -26.64 -16.53 -6.92
C MET A 37 -27.82 -15.91 -6.19
N SER A 38 -27.65 -14.68 -5.72
CA SER A 38 -28.70 -13.88 -5.09
C SER A 38 -28.55 -12.38 -5.41
N ALA A 39 -29.59 -11.60 -5.13
CA ALA A 39 -29.54 -10.15 -5.11
C ALA A 39 -30.16 -9.58 -3.82
N SER A 40 -29.61 -8.47 -3.33
CA SER A 40 -30.04 -7.80 -2.10
C SER A 40 -30.00 -6.28 -2.26
N THR A 41 -30.94 -5.57 -1.66
CA THR A 41 -30.90 -4.10 -1.57
C THR A 41 -29.84 -3.60 -0.58
N ASN A 42 -29.44 -4.45 0.38
CA ASN A 42 -28.42 -4.12 1.36
C ASN A 42 -27.07 -4.67 0.91
N ALA A 43 -26.02 -3.87 1.11
CA ALA A 43 -24.65 -4.33 0.97
C ALA A 43 -24.38 -5.49 1.95
N PRO A 44 -23.56 -6.48 1.58
CA PRO A 44 -23.04 -7.46 2.53
C PRO A 44 -22.37 -6.79 3.74
N ALA A 45 -22.39 -7.46 4.89
CA ALA A 45 -21.69 -6.96 6.07
C ALA A 45 -20.19 -7.27 5.96
N ILE A 46 -19.34 -6.28 6.21
CA ILE A 46 -17.89 -6.47 6.24
C ILE A 46 -17.54 -7.08 7.60
N ASN A 47 -17.01 -8.32 7.59
CA ASN A 47 -16.61 -9.02 8.80
C ASN A 47 -15.32 -9.83 8.57
N GLY A 48 -14.61 -10.20 9.65
CA GLY A 48 -13.46 -11.09 9.56
C GLY A 48 -12.39 -10.62 8.58
N TYR A 49 -12.16 -11.40 7.53
CA TYR A 49 -11.17 -11.16 6.48
C TYR A 49 -11.79 -10.57 5.19
N ASP A 50 -13.05 -10.16 5.24
CA ASP A 50 -13.74 -9.58 4.09
C ASP A 50 -13.03 -8.36 3.52
N VAL A 51 -13.09 -8.24 2.21
CA VAL A 51 -12.60 -7.06 1.49
C VAL A 51 -13.76 -6.43 0.73
N ALA A 52 -13.97 -5.13 0.90
CA ALA A 52 -15.06 -4.44 0.21
C ALA A 52 -14.75 -2.98 -0.10
N ASN A 53 -15.45 -2.47 -1.11
CA ASN A 53 -15.55 -1.06 -1.45
C ASN A 53 -17.02 -0.70 -1.67
N TYR A 54 -17.55 0.21 -0.85
CA TYR A 54 -18.92 0.75 -0.94
C TYR A 54 -18.93 2.27 -1.15
N GLY A 55 -17.91 2.77 -1.85
CA GLY A 55 -17.73 4.18 -2.18
C GLY A 55 -18.84 4.81 -3.01
N VAL A 56 -18.66 6.08 -3.33
CA VAL A 56 -19.64 6.84 -4.11
C VAL A 56 -19.56 6.43 -5.57
N VAL A 57 -20.70 6.06 -6.15
CA VAL A 57 -20.78 5.73 -7.59
C VAL A 57 -20.33 6.94 -8.42
N GLU A 58 -19.21 6.80 -9.13
CA GLU A 58 -18.71 7.80 -10.08
C GLU A 58 -19.08 7.46 -11.52
N GLY A 59 -19.32 6.18 -11.80
CA GLY A 59 -19.76 5.75 -13.11
C GLY A 59 -20.20 4.31 -13.17
N VAL A 60 -20.53 3.91 -14.40
CA VAL A 60 -21.05 2.58 -14.72
C VAL A 60 -20.28 1.96 -15.87
N ASP A 61 -20.08 0.65 -15.81
CA ASP A 61 -19.46 -0.13 -16.87
C ASP A 61 -20.46 -1.13 -17.43
N LYS A 62 -20.65 -1.08 -18.75
CA LYS A 62 -21.57 -1.98 -19.45
C LYS A 62 -21.08 -3.42 -19.29
N TRP A 63 -21.99 -4.31 -18.92
CA TRP A 63 -21.69 -5.73 -18.77
C TRP A 63 -22.66 -6.57 -19.59
N TRP A 64 -22.29 -6.87 -20.83
CA TRP A 64 -23.16 -7.56 -21.77
C TRP A 64 -22.43 -8.56 -22.65
N ALA A 65 -23.07 -9.69 -22.98
CA ALA A 65 -22.50 -10.79 -23.74
C ALA A 65 -22.51 -10.47 -25.25
N GLU A 66 -21.72 -9.48 -25.65
CA GLU A 66 -21.52 -9.10 -27.05
C GLU A 66 -20.09 -9.33 -27.52
N ASN A 67 -19.92 -9.49 -28.82
CA ASN A 67 -18.63 -9.66 -29.47
C ASN A 67 -17.89 -8.32 -29.61
N SER A 68 -17.66 -7.64 -28.47
CA SER A 68 -16.97 -6.36 -28.37
C SER A 68 -16.17 -6.30 -27.07
N ALA A 69 -15.28 -5.31 -26.93
CA ALA A 69 -14.57 -5.05 -25.67
C ALA A 69 -15.52 -4.62 -24.53
N ALA A 70 -16.69 -4.05 -24.85
CA ALA A 70 -17.72 -3.75 -23.85
C ALA A 70 -18.39 -5.04 -23.33
N GLY A 71 -18.22 -6.17 -24.02
CA GLY A 71 -18.59 -7.49 -23.53
C GLY A 71 -17.46 -8.28 -22.87
N ALA A 72 -16.35 -7.65 -22.51
CA ALA A 72 -15.30 -8.28 -21.71
C ALA A 72 -15.82 -8.77 -20.34
N VAL A 73 -15.15 -9.77 -19.74
CA VAL A 73 -15.33 -10.05 -18.30
C VAL A 73 -14.91 -8.83 -17.50
N LYS A 74 -15.56 -8.62 -16.37
CA LYS A 74 -15.32 -7.48 -15.50
C LYS A 74 -14.88 -7.99 -14.14
N GLY A 75 -13.82 -7.40 -13.60
CA GLY A 75 -13.27 -7.84 -12.33
C GLY A 75 -12.69 -6.73 -11.49
N GLN A 76 -12.25 -7.14 -10.31
CA GLN A 76 -11.57 -6.35 -9.30
C GLN A 76 -10.43 -7.19 -8.74
N THR A 77 -9.25 -6.59 -8.56
CA THR A 77 -8.20 -7.22 -7.78
C THR A 77 -8.33 -6.89 -6.30
N PHE A 78 -7.86 -7.81 -5.46
CA PHE A 78 -7.77 -7.68 -4.01
C PHE A 78 -6.57 -8.47 -3.50
N ARG A 79 -6.11 -8.15 -2.29
CA ARG A 79 -4.97 -8.82 -1.67
C ARG A 79 -5.37 -9.55 -0.40
N THR A 80 -4.90 -10.79 -0.25
CA THR A 80 -5.14 -11.61 0.94
C THR A 80 -4.22 -11.24 2.09
N SER A 81 -4.65 -11.55 3.31
CA SER A 81 -3.84 -11.48 4.53
C SER A 81 -2.70 -12.51 4.53
N SER A 82 -1.85 -12.55 5.56
CA SER A 82 -0.68 -13.46 5.59
C SER A 82 -1.02 -14.96 5.67
N GLY A 83 -2.21 -15.29 6.16
CA GLY A 83 -2.68 -16.67 6.33
C GLY A 83 -3.43 -17.20 5.11
N VAL A 84 -3.61 -18.51 5.05
CA VAL A 84 -4.48 -19.17 4.08
C VAL A 84 -5.94 -18.85 4.40
N THR A 85 -6.67 -18.36 3.40
CA THR A 85 -8.08 -17.99 3.57
C THR A 85 -8.98 -18.73 2.58
N ALA A 86 -10.27 -18.84 2.88
CA ALA A 86 -11.28 -19.41 2.00
C ALA A 86 -12.20 -18.31 1.47
N LEU A 87 -12.27 -18.20 0.15
CA LEU A 87 -13.21 -17.34 -0.57
C LEU A 87 -14.56 -18.04 -0.72
N HIS A 88 -15.60 -17.49 -0.12
CA HIS A 88 -16.95 -18.06 -0.10
C HIS A 88 -17.85 -17.45 -1.15
N SER A 89 -17.79 -16.12 -1.32
CA SER A 89 -18.62 -15.43 -2.29
C SER A 89 -17.99 -14.13 -2.76
N VAL A 90 -18.46 -13.67 -3.92
CA VAL A 90 -18.13 -12.34 -4.45
C VAL A 90 -19.42 -11.62 -4.80
N THR A 91 -19.44 -10.32 -4.54
CA THR A 91 -20.58 -9.46 -4.74
C THR A 91 -20.16 -8.22 -5.54
N TYR A 92 -20.97 -7.83 -6.51
CA TYR A 92 -20.87 -6.52 -7.16
C TYR A 92 -22.20 -5.77 -7.08
N GLN A 93 -22.12 -4.45 -6.93
CA GLN A 93 -23.30 -3.61 -7.08
C GLN A 93 -23.62 -3.40 -8.56
N ILE A 94 -24.88 -3.63 -8.92
CA ILE A 94 -25.39 -3.53 -10.28
C ILE A 94 -26.39 -2.39 -10.42
N THR A 95 -26.35 -1.73 -11.58
CA THR A 95 -27.36 -0.77 -12.05
C THR A 95 -28.04 -1.31 -13.30
N ALA A 96 -29.30 -0.95 -13.51
CA ALA A 96 -30.10 -1.35 -14.67
C ALA A 96 -30.61 -0.13 -15.44
N SER A 97 -30.72 -0.24 -16.76
CA SER A 97 -31.60 0.65 -17.52
C SER A 97 -33.08 0.32 -17.31
N GLN A 98 -33.41 -0.94 -17.00
CA GLN A 98 -34.75 -1.48 -16.69
C GLN A 98 -34.64 -2.71 -15.80
N LYS A 99 -35.71 -3.06 -15.05
CA LYS A 99 -35.80 -4.29 -14.23
C LYS A 99 -35.41 -5.54 -15.05
N ALA A 100 -34.54 -6.38 -14.50
CA ALA A 100 -34.11 -7.60 -15.18
C ALA A 100 -35.12 -8.75 -14.95
N GLU A 101 -35.65 -9.31 -16.04
CA GLU A 101 -36.65 -10.38 -16.01
C GLU A 101 -36.23 -11.65 -16.77
N SER A 102 -35.00 -11.67 -17.31
CA SER A 102 -34.51 -12.76 -18.17
C SER A 102 -33.38 -13.56 -17.53
N THR A 103 -33.32 -14.85 -17.85
CA THR A 103 -32.28 -15.78 -17.40
C THR A 103 -30.94 -15.43 -18.03
N LYS A 104 -29.90 -15.42 -17.19
CA LYS A 104 -28.53 -15.09 -17.57
C LYS A 104 -27.57 -16.13 -17.01
N THR A 105 -26.54 -16.45 -17.78
CA THR A 105 -25.48 -17.36 -17.37
C THR A 105 -24.20 -16.57 -17.18
N TYR A 106 -23.55 -16.81 -16.04
CA TYR A 106 -22.31 -16.16 -15.65
C TYR A 106 -21.22 -17.19 -15.43
N VAL A 107 -19.98 -16.82 -15.72
CA VAL A 107 -18.80 -17.57 -15.30
C VAL A 107 -18.00 -16.68 -14.36
N VAL A 108 -17.79 -17.13 -13.13
CA VAL A 108 -16.91 -16.48 -12.15
C VAL A 108 -15.55 -17.15 -12.22
N ARG A 109 -14.49 -16.35 -12.33
CA ARG A 109 -13.10 -16.82 -12.34
C ARG A 109 -12.34 -16.20 -11.18
N VAL A 110 -11.54 -17.01 -10.52
CA VAL A 110 -10.60 -16.58 -9.47
C VAL A 110 -9.20 -16.93 -9.94
N GLY A 111 -8.26 -15.99 -9.85
CA GLY A 111 -6.90 -16.19 -10.31
C GLY A 111 -5.89 -15.30 -9.61
N LYS A 112 -4.64 -15.78 -9.54
CA LYS A 112 -3.51 -14.97 -9.07
C LYS A 112 -3.18 -13.90 -10.09
N VAL A 113 -2.86 -12.70 -9.63
CA VAL A 113 -2.53 -11.55 -10.48
C VAL A 113 -1.13 -11.07 -10.18
N VAL A 114 -0.28 -11.04 -11.21
CA VAL A 114 1.08 -10.46 -11.15
C VAL A 114 1.21 -9.48 -12.32
N GLY A 115 1.33 -8.19 -11.99
CA GLY A 115 1.21 -7.12 -13.00
C GLY A 115 -0.14 -7.24 -13.73
N SER A 116 -0.11 -7.39 -15.06
CA SER A 116 -1.30 -7.58 -15.89
C SER A 116 -1.60 -9.05 -16.23
N VAL A 117 -0.90 -10.01 -15.62
CA VAL A 117 -1.07 -11.44 -15.91
C VAL A 117 -1.98 -12.09 -14.87
N PHE A 118 -3.05 -12.72 -15.36
CA PHE A 118 -4.02 -13.49 -14.58
C PHE A 118 -3.79 -14.99 -14.78
N THR A 119 -3.52 -15.69 -13.68
CA THR A 119 -3.36 -17.15 -13.65
C THR A 119 -4.58 -17.77 -12.98
N LEU A 120 -5.45 -18.40 -13.77
CA LEU A 120 -6.69 -19.02 -13.30
C LEU A 120 -6.39 -20.12 -12.27
N ILE A 121 -7.06 -20.07 -11.11
CA ILE A 121 -7.02 -21.13 -10.10
C ILE A 121 -8.38 -21.81 -9.90
N HIS A 122 -9.48 -21.10 -10.16
CA HIS A 122 -10.82 -21.64 -10.04
C HIS A 122 -11.77 -20.99 -11.04
N SER A 123 -12.75 -21.75 -11.53
CA SER A 123 -13.81 -21.26 -12.40
C SER A 123 -15.11 -22.00 -12.11
N GLU A 124 -16.20 -21.27 -11.95
CA GLU A 124 -17.53 -21.85 -11.73
C GLU A 124 -18.59 -21.13 -12.58
N THR A 125 -19.58 -21.90 -13.05
CA THR A 125 -20.68 -21.38 -13.87
C THR A 125 -21.93 -21.24 -13.02
N PHE A 126 -22.60 -20.10 -13.13
CA PHE A 126 -23.81 -19.77 -12.38
C PHE A 126 -24.94 -19.38 -13.31
N THR A 127 -26.17 -19.71 -12.93
CA THR A 127 -27.38 -19.32 -13.65
C THR A 127 -28.24 -18.44 -12.76
N GLN A 128 -28.53 -17.22 -13.23
CA GLN A 128 -29.46 -16.32 -12.57
C GLN A 128 -30.90 -16.80 -12.77
N THR A 129 -31.58 -17.11 -11.66
CA THR A 129 -32.99 -17.53 -11.62
C THR A 129 -33.89 -16.53 -10.90
N PHE A 130 -33.37 -15.36 -10.52
CA PHE A 130 -34.08 -14.28 -9.85
C PHE A 130 -34.08 -12.99 -10.68
N THR A 131 -34.94 -12.05 -10.31
CA THR A 131 -34.95 -10.68 -10.85
C THR A 131 -34.22 -9.73 -9.91
N TRP A 132 -33.65 -8.66 -10.44
CA TRP A 132 -32.96 -7.64 -9.66
C TRP A 132 -33.35 -6.22 -10.10
N ASN A 133 -33.12 -5.24 -9.23
CA ASN A 133 -33.33 -3.80 -9.46
C ASN A 133 -32.01 -3.03 -9.44
N GLY A 134 -31.96 -1.88 -10.11
CA GLY A 134 -30.78 -1.01 -10.07
C GLY A 134 -30.46 -0.56 -8.64
N GLY A 135 -29.18 -0.63 -8.28
CA GLY A 135 -28.67 -0.33 -6.94
C GLY A 135 -28.51 -1.55 -6.03
N GLU A 136 -29.00 -2.72 -6.44
CA GLU A 136 -28.85 -3.97 -5.68
C GLU A 136 -27.44 -4.57 -5.81
N TYR A 137 -27.12 -5.42 -4.84
CA TYR A 137 -25.88 -6.18 -4.73
C TYR A 137 -26.12 -7.61 -5.19
N MET A 138 -25.53 -7.98 -6.32
CA MET A 138 -25.62 -9.33 -6.85
C MET A 138 -24.44 -10.15 -6.34
N THR A 139 -24.72 -11.29 -5.74
CA THR A 139 -23.75 -12.15 -5.05
C THR A 139 -23.68 -13.51 -5.73
N TRP A 140 -22.46 -14.02 -5.89
CA TRP A 140 -22.14 -15.36 -6.36
C TRP A 140 -21.46 -16.11 -5.23
N THR A 141 -22.14 -17.12 -4.68
CA THR A 141 -21.62 -17.97 -3.60
C THR A 141 -21.15 -19.29 -4.20
N PHE A 142 -19.85 -19.58 -4.09
CA PHE A 142 -19.23 -20.78 -4.67
C PHE A 142 -19.81 -22.06 -4.08
N ALA A 143 -19.84 -23.12 -4.89
CA ALA A 143 -20.20 -24.48 -4.47
C ALA A 143 -19.36 -24.97 -3.29
N SER A 144 -18.06 -24.71 -3.39
CA SER A 144 -17.06 -24.97 -2.36
C SER A 144 -16.17 -23.75 -2.23
N PRO A 145 -15.84 -23.32 -1.00
CA PRO A 145 -14.96 -22.18 -0.83
C PRO A 145 -13.60 -22.40 -1.51
N VAL A 146 -13.09 -21.37 -2.16
CA VAL A 146 -11.81 -21.42 -2.90
C VAL A 146 -10.68 -21.04 -1.94
N LEU A 147 -9.72 -21.94 -1.73
CA LEU A 147 -8.54 -21.64 -0.92
C LEU A 147 -7.63 -20.62 -1.63
N LEU A 148 -7.25 -19.58 -0.89
CA LEU A 148 -6.38 -18.50 -1.34
C LEU A 148 -5.10 -18.49 -0.49
N GLU A 149 -3.98 -18.31 -1.17
CA GLU A 149 -2.66 -18.14 -0.56
C GLU A 149 -2.60 -16.83 0.19
N GLY A 150 -1.82 -16.79 1.26
CA GLY A 150 -1.56 -15.56 1.98
C GLY A 150 -0.66 -14.61 1.19
N ASP A 151 -0.70 -13.32 1.53
CA ASP A 151 0.13 -12.26 0.95
C ASP A 151 0.14 -12.22 -0.58
N THR A 152 -0.98 -12.59 -1.19
CA THR A 152 -1.10 -12.78 -2.65
C THR A 152 -2.20 -11.89 -3.22
N THR A 153 -1.90 -11.24 -4.34
CA THR A 153 -2.90 -10.49 -5.10
C THR A 153 -3.71 -11.45 -5.97
N TYR A 154 -5.02 -11.43 -5.77
CA TYR A 154 -5.99 -12.18 -6.56
C TYR A 154 -6.86 -11.23 -7.38
N GLY A 155 -7.36 -11.71 -8.50
CA GLY A 155 -8.46 -11.11 -9.24
C GLY A 155 -9.67 -12.03 -9.16
N VAL A 156 -10.86 -11.44 -8.96
CA VAL A 156 -12.11 -12.11 -9.30
C VAL A 156 -12.79 -11.36 -10.41
N ASP A 157 -13.07 -12.06 -11.51
CA ASP A 157 -13.89 -11.51 -12.59
C ASP A 157 -15.09 -12.39 -12.91
N ILE A 158 -16.10 -11.74 -13.47
CA ILE A 158 -17.35 -12.36 -13.83
C ILE A 158 -17.69 -11.99 -15.27
N GLY A 159 -18.00 -13.02 -16.05
CA GLY A 159 -18.39 -12.91 -17.44
C GLY A 159 -19.81 -13.34 -17.65
N LEU A 160 -20.64 -12.47 -18.23
CA LEU A 160 -21.94 -12.87 -18.75
C LEU A 160 -21.72 -13.64 -20.06
N THR A 161 -21.94 -14.94 -20.08
CA THR A 161 -21.67 -15.80 -21.25
C THR A 161 -22.90 -16.01 -22.13
N SER A 162 -24.10 -15.93 -21.55
CA SER A 162 -25.36 -15.99 -22.31
C SER A 162 -26.50 -15.27 -21.61
N SER A 163 -27.49 -14.82 -22.38
CA SER A 163 -28.70 -14.18 -21.88
C SER A 163 -29.89 -14.56 -22.76
N THR A 164 -31.06 -14.76 -22.17
CA THR A 164 -32.31 -14.98 -22.92
C THR A 164 -33.04 -13.68 -23.29
N SER A 165 -32.61 -12.52 -22.78
CA SER A 165 -33.14 -11.20 -23.14
C SER A 165 -32.58 -10.68 -24.47
N ASP A 166 -33.41 -9.96 -25.21
CA ASP A 166 -33.00 -9.22 -26.40
C ASP A 166 -32.07 -8.04 -26.07
N TRP A 167 -31.26 -7.64 -27.06
CA TRP A 167 -30.38 -6.48 -26.96
C TRP A 167 -31.16 -5.21 -26.61
N GLY A 168 -30.67 -4.46 -25.62
CA GLY A 168 -31.30 -3.24 -25.13
C GLY A 168 -32.24 -3.42 -23.94
N THR A 169 -32.53 -4.66 -23.53
CA THR A 169 -33.42 -4.96 -22.39
C THR A 169 -32.67 -5.68 -21.26
N GLY A 170 -32.87 -5.23 -20.01
CA GLY A 170 -32.32 -5.88 -18.82
C GLY A 170 -30.79 -6.04 -18.83
N ILE A 171 -30.07 -5.03 -19.31
CA ILE A 171 -28.59 -5.00 -19.34
C ILE A 171 -28.08 -4.65 -17.94
N PRO A 172 -27.24 -5.51 -17.31
CA PRO A 172 -26.57 -5.14 -16.08
C PRO A 172 -25.40 -4.19 -16.38
N TYR A 173 -25.25 -3.20 -15.52
CA TYR A 173 -24.10 -2.32 -15.48
C TYR A 173 -23.45 -2.46 -14.12
N LEU A 174 -22.12 -2.61 -14.07
CA LEU A 174 -21.39 -2.64 -12.81
C LEU A 174 -21.01 -1.22 -12.41
N ASN A 175 -21.30 -0.87 -11.16
CA ASN A 175 -20.92 0.43 -10.63
C ASN A 175 -19.43 0.44 -10.29
N TYR A 176 -18.81 1.60 -10.46
CA TYR A 176 -17.45 1.87 -10.00
C TYR A 176 -17.34 3.23 -9.31
N THR A 177 -16.31 3.37 -8.51
CA THR A 177 -15.96 4.55 -7.72
C THR A 177 -14.65 5.14 -8.25
N ALA A 178 -14.18 6.23 -7.63
CA ALA A 178 -12.77 6.60 -7.71
C ALA A 178 -11.90 5.47 -7.16
N ASN A 179 -10.57 5.61 -7.23
CA ASN A 179 -9.65 4.74 -6.52
C ASN A 179 -9.83 4.95 -4.99
N GLU A 180 -10.63 4.08 -4.38
CA GLU A 180 -11.00 4.10 -2.96
C GLU A 180 -10.45 2.88 -2.21
N TYR A 181 -10.05 1.83 -2.92
CA TYR A 181 -9.44 0.63 -2.36
C TYR A 181 -7.97 0.51 -2.78
N ALA A 182 -7.08 0.99 -1.92
CA ALA A 182 -5.66 1.14 -2.20
C ALA A 182 -4.91 -0.13 -2.64
N SER A 183 -5.42 -1.33 -2.29
CA SER A 183 -4.78 -2.62 -2.59
C SER A 183 -5.42 -3.36 -3.76
N GLY A 184 -6.24 -2.67 -4.56
CA GLY A 184 -6.91 -3.26 -5.71
C GLY A 184 -7.06 -2.29 -6.86
N VAL A 185 -7.45 -2.86 -8.00
CA VAL A 185 -7.67 -2.14 -9.25
C VAL A 185 -8.80 -2.84 -9.99
N MET A 186 -9.77 -2.09 -10.50
CA MET A 186 -10.75 -2.67 -11.40
C MET A 186 -10.13 -3.03 -12.74
N TYR A 187 -10.65 -4.09 -13.38
CA TYR A 187 -10.11 -4.53 -14.65
C TYR A 187 -11.17 -5.14 -15.58
N SER A 188 -10.73 -5.36 -16.82
CA SER A 188 -11.42 -6.19 -17.79
C SER A 188 -10.47 -7.13 -18.51
N SER A 189 -10.99 -8.22 -19.07
CA SER A 189 -10.20 -9.09 -19.96
C SER A 189 -11.08 -9.76 -21.03
N GLY A 190 -10.47 -10.12 -22.16
CA GLY A 190 -11.15 -10.82 -23.25
C GLY A 190 -12.37 -10.10 -23.83
N THR A 191 -13.29 -10.87 -24.40
CA THR A 191 -14.52 -10.41 -25.10
C THR A 191 -15.62 -11.47 -24.99
N SER A 192 -16.87 -11.15 -25.35
CA SER A 192 -18.00 -12.11 -25.37
C SER A 192 -18.27 -12.82 -24.03
N GLY A 193 -18.01 -12.16 -22.92
CA GLY A 193 -18.11 -12.71 -21.57
C GLY A 193 -17.02 -13.72 -21.23
N ILE A 194 -15.99 -13.87 -22.06
CA ILE A 194 -14.92 -14.83 -21.89
C ILE A 194 -13.64 -14.08 -21.59
N GLY A 195 -13.11 -14.26 -20.39
CA GLY A 195 -11.86 -13.64 -20.01
C GLY A 195 -10.63 -14.38 -20.50
N THR A 196 -9.50 -13.67 -20.49
CA THR A 196 -8.20 -14.19 -20.92
C THR A 196 -7.19 -14.08 -19.77
N THR A 197 -5.93 -14.43 -20.04
CA THR A 197 -4.81 -14.31 -19.10
C THR A 197 -4.27 -12.88 -19.00
N ASN A 198 -4.60 -11.99 -19.93
CA ASN A 198 -4.08 -10.61 -19.93
C ASN A 198 -5.17 -9.65 -19.47
N LEU A 199 -4.87 -8.88 -18.43
CA LEU A 199 -5.76 -7.91 -17.83
C LEU A 199 -5.54 -6.51 -18.43
N SER A 200 -6.64 -5.80 -18.67
CA SER A 200 -6.64 -4.36 -18.86
C SER A 200 -7.03 -3.69 -17.53
N LEU A 201 -6.01 -3.23 -16.80
CA LEU A 201 -6.11 -2.62 -15.48
C LEU A 201 -6.45 -1.13 -15.57
N ALA A 202 -7.35 -0.64 -14.71
CA ALA A 202 -7.77 0.75 -14.64
C ALA A 202 -7.49 1.35 -13.24
N TYR A 203 -6.23 1.75 -13.00
CA TYR A 203 -5.71 2.20 -11.70
C TYR A 203 -6.37 3.45 -11.06
N GLY A 204 -7.29 4.11 -11.77
CA GLY A 204 -8.01 5.29 -11.29
C GLY A 204 -9.39 5.01 -10.71
N SER A 205 -9.82 3.74 -10.69
CA SER A 205 -11.18 3.36 -10.33
C SER A 205 -11.24 1.98 -9.70
N ASP A 206 -12.24 1.77 -8.85
CA ASP A 206 -12.55 0.49 -8.23
C ASP A 206 -13.99 0.09 -8.49
N ARG A 207 -14.27 -1.21 -8.55
CA ARG A 207 -15.65 -1.69 -8.51
C ARG A 207 -16.27 -1.35 -7.16
N ILE A 208 -17.60 -1.26 -7.12
CA ILE A 208 -18.32 -1.43 -5.85
C ILE A 208 -18.47 -2.92 -5.63
N PHE A 209 -17.72 -3.47 -4.69
CA PHE A 209 -17.55 -4.90 -4.53
C PHE A 209 -17.50 -5.34 -3.07
N HIS A 210 -17.74 -6.62 -2.84
CA HIS A 210 -17.42 -7.32 -1.60
C HIS A 210 -16.92 -8.73 -1.94
N VAL A 211 -15.90 -9.16 -1.21
CA VAL A 211 -15.32 -10.49 -1.26
C VAL A 211 -15.46 -11.07 0.14
N ASP A 212 -16.25 -12.13 0.25
CA ASP A 212 -16.52 -12.85 1.49
C ASP A 212 -15.39 -13.86 1.73
N VAL A 213 -14.55 -13.58 2.72
CA VAL A 213 -13.34 -14.34 2.99
C VAL A 213 -13.28 -14.68 4.47
N ALA A 214 -13.01 -15.95 4.77
CA ALA A 214 -12.91 -16.41 6.15
C ALA A 214 -11.79 -17.43 6.33
N VAL A 215 -11.48 -17.75 7.59
CA VAL A 215 -10.61 -18.88 7.93
C VAL A 215 -11.27 -20.17 7.44
N PRO A 216 -10.56 -21.04 6.70
CA PRO A 216 -11.13 -22.32 6.26
C PRO A 216 -11.55 -23.19 7.45
N THR A 217 -12.75 -23.77 7.37
CA THR A 217 -13.27 -24.65 8.42
C THR A 217 -13.01 -26.11 8.09
N ALA A 218 -12.78 -26.93 9.13
CA ALA A 218 -12.56 -28.36 8.99
C ALA A 218 -13.04 -29.08 10.27
N PRO A 219 -13.40 -30.38 10.20
CA PRO A 219 -13.72 -31.17 11.39
C PRO A 219 -12.52 -31.28 12.32
N GLY A 220 -12.70 -30.92 13.61
CA GLY A 220 -11.62 -30.99 14.60
C GLY A 220 -10.61 -29.84 14.46
N PHE A 221 -9.44 -29.99 15.11
CA PHE A 221 -8.32 -29.06 15.00
C PHE A 221 -7.35 -29.53 13.90
N ALA A 222 -7.15 -28.70 12.87
CA ALA A 222 -6.47 -29.12 11.66
C ALA A 222 -5.57 -28.02 11.07
N PHE A 223 -4.48 -28.46 10.45
CA PHE A 223 -3.68 -27.65 9.53
C PHE A 223 -4.47 -27.43 8.25
N VAL A 224 -4.59 -26.15 7.86
CA VAL A 224 -5.30 -25.72 6.66
C VAL A 224 -4.37 -25.67 5.46
N GLY A 225 -3.17 -25.13 5.65
CA GLY A 225 -2.20 -24.93 4.59
C GLY A 225 -1.07 -24.02 5.04
N GLY A 226 0.04 -24.10 4.31
CA GLY A 226 1.19 -23.24 4.52
C GLY A 226 1.24 -22.09 3.52
N ASN A 227 1.95 -21.02 3.83
CA ASN A 227 2.37 -19.99 2.89
C ASN A 227 3.91 -19.96 2.89
N PRO A 228 4.59 -20.36 1.79
CA PRO A 228 4.03 -20.79 0.51
C PRO A 228 3.19 -22.07 0.58
N PHE A 229 2.24 -22.22 -0.36
CA PHE A 229 1.42 -23.41 -0.50
C PHE A 229 2.26 -24.66 -0.79
N ASP A 230 1.71 -25.82 -0.44
CA ASP A 230 2.29 -27.10 -0.80
C ASP A 230 2.49 -27.22 -2.33
N ASN A 231 3.61 -27.82 -2.72
CA ASN A 231 4.12 -27.93 -4.08
C ASN A 231 4.32 -26.61 -4.83
N THR A 232 4.38 -25.46 -4.14
CA THR A 232 4.68 -24.18 -4.80
C THR A 232 6.06 -24.24 -5.47
N ILE A 233 6.13 -23.82 -6.74
CA ILE A 233 7.37 -23.74 -7.49
C ILE A 233 7.86 -22.30 -7.53
N GLY A 234 9.11 -22.07 -7.13
CA GLY A 234 9.75 -20.76 -7.25
C GLY A 234 9.13 -19.68 -6.35
N ALA A 235 8.68 -20.04 -5.15
CA ALA A 235 8.13 -19.08 -4.19
C ALA A 235 9.14 -17.98 -3.84
N THR A 236 8.70 -16.72 -3.83
CA THR A 236 9.51 -15.61 -3.31
C THR A 236 9.72 -15.79 -1.81
N VAL A 237 10.96 -15.66 -1.35
CA VAL A 237 11.27 -15.76 0.09
C VAL A 237 10.77 -14.51 0.81
N ARG A 238 9.71 -14.69 1.60
CA ARG A 238 9.13 -13.67 2.49
C ARG A 238 9.82 -13.69 3.86
N PRO A 239 9.65 -12.68 4.74
CA PRO A 239 10.24 -12.70 6.09
C PRO A 239 9.79 -13.87 6.98
N TYR A 240 8.61 -14.42 6.71
CA TYR A 240 8.06 -15.58 7.39
C TYR A 240 7.51 -16.58 6.36
N VAL A 241 7.66 -17.87 6.68
CA VAL A 241 6.72 -18.89 6.18
C VAL A 241 5.64 -19.08 7.22
N VAL A 242 4.39 -19.28 6.79
CA VAL A 242 3.23 -19.22 7.70
C VAL A 242 2.43 -20.51 7.59
N ALA A 243 2.33 -21.26 8.68
CA ALA A 243 1.35 -22.34 8.78
C ALA A 243 0.02 -21.78 9.28
N THR A 244 -1.07 -22.09 8.58
CA THR A 244 -2.42 -21.67 8.95
C THR A 244 -3.20 -22.87 9.48
N PHE A 245 -3.94 -22.65 10.57
CA PHE A 245 -4.83 -23.62 11.17
C PHE A 245 -6.28 -23.13 11.11
N ASN A 246 -7.24 -24.04 11.30
CA ASN A 246 -8.66 -23.73 11.26
C ASN A 246 -9.20 -23.12 12.57
N GLN A 247 -8.35 -23.02 13.60
CA GLN A 247 -8.65 -22.48 14.92
C GLN A 247 -7.42 -21.74 15.46
N ASP A 248 -7.64 -20.86 16.44
CA ASP A 248 -6.55 -20.17 17.12
C ASP A 248 -5.59 -21.16 17.79
N VAL A 249 -4.29 -20.87 17.70
CA VAL A 249 -3.20 -21.75 18.07
C VAL A 249 -2.42 -21.25 19.28
N ALA A 250 -1.83 -22.19 20.00
CA ALA A 250 -0.92 -21.98 21.11
C ALA A 250 0.30 -22.92 20.98
N PRO A 251 1.45 -22.55 21.55
CA PRO A 251 2.61 -23.45 21.59
C PRO A 251 2.31 -24.65 22.50
N GLY A 252 2.51 -25.85 21.96
CA GLY A 252 2.48 -27.10 22.72
C GLY A 252 3.88 -27.51 23.17
N ALA A 253 4.18 -28.81 23.09
CA ALA A 253 5.49 -29.37 23.37
C ALA A 253 6.04 -30.07 22.12
N GLY A 254 7.19 -29.61 21.63
CA GLY A 254 7.85 -30.23 20.49
C GLY A 254 8.65 -29.26 19.63
N HIS A 255 8.87 -29.63 18.38
CA HIS A 255 9.64 -28.87 17.43
C HIS A 255 9.06 -28.86 16.01
N ILE A 256 9.53 -27.91 15.22
CA ILE A 256 9.32 -27.79 13.78
C ILE A 256 10.64 -28.14 13.11
N THR A 257 10.62 -29.01 12.12
CA THR A 257 11.80 -29.38 11.32
C THR A 257 11.68 -28.82 9.91
N ILE A 258 12.71 -28.12 9.47
CA ILE A 258 12.83 -27.54 8.14
C ILE A 258 13.96 -28.29 7.42
N THR A 259 13.62 -29.03 6.37
CA THR A 259 14.59 -29.81 5.59
C THR A 259 14.85 -29.11 4.27
N ASN A 260 16.08 -28.65 4.05
CA ASN A 260 16.60 -28.18 2.77
C ASN A 260 17.17 -29.36 1.98
N PHE A 261 16.46 -29.81 0.95
CA PHE A 261 16.88 -30.93 0.12
C PHE A 261 17.98 -30.59 -0.89
N THR A 262 18.13 -29.31 -1.23
CA THR A 262 19.16 -28.86 -2.18
C THR A 262 20.56 -28.98 -1.56
N ASP A 263 20.70 -28.58 -0.30
CA ASP A 263 21.98 -28.60 0.41
C ASP A 263 22.11 -29.75 1.40
N ASN A 264 21.09 -30.62 1.49
CA ASN A 264 21.00 -31.74 2.43
C ASN A 264 21.20 -31.30 3.89
N LEU A 265 20.50 -30.24 4.28
CA LEU A 265 20.56 -29.62 5.61
C LEU A 265 19.19 -29.70 6.30
N GLY A 266 19.15 -30.22 7.52
CA GLY A 266 17.97 -30.18 8.39
C GLY A 266 18.16 -29.16 9.51
N THR A 267 17.19 -28.28 9.71
CA THR A 267 17.12 -27.35 10.84
C THR A 267 15.96 -27.70 11.75
N VAL A 268 16.23 -27.88 13.04
CA VAL A 268 15.21 -28.18 14.04
C VAL A 268 15.00 -26.96 14.93
N LEU A 269 13.76 -26.47 15.01
CA LEU A 269 13.34 -25.33 15.80
C LEU A 269 12.36 -25.79 16.89
N PRO A 270 12.72 -25.78 18.18
CA PRO A 270 11.73 -25.93 19.24
C PRO A 270 10.63 -24.89 19.10
N VAL A 271 9.39 -25.21 19.48
CA VAL A 271 8.29 -24.23 19.40
C VAL A 271 8.45 -23.02 20.32
N THR A 272 9.41 -23.08 21.24
CA THR A 272 9.85 -21.96 22.09
C THR A 272 10.96 -21.11 21.46
N ASP A 273 11.46 -21.47 20.28
CA ASP A 273 12.48 -20.68 19.56
C ASP A 273 11.88 -19.32 19.18
N PRO A 274 12.59 -18.20 19.37
CA PRO A 274 12.07 -16.86 19.07
C PRO A 274 11.74 -16.63 17.59
N ARG A 275 12.21 -17.50 16.68
CA ARG A 275 11.84 -17.47 15.26
C ARG A 275 10.46 -18.07 14.98
N VAL A 276 9.86 -18.77 15.94
CA VAL A 276 8.52 -19.36 15.84
C VAL A 276 7.55 -18.51 16.64
N VAL A 277 6.59 -17.89 15.96
CA VAL A 277 5.63 -16.96 16.56
C VAL A 277 4.21 -17.48 16.32
N PHE A 278 3.41 -17.52 17.38
CA PHE A 278 2.00 -17.92 17.34
C PHE A 278 1.13 -16.66 17.37
N GLU A 279 0.25 -16.48 16.40
CA GLU A 279 -0.61 -15.30 16.27
C GLU A 279 -1.98 -15.68 15.70
N GLY A 280 -3.03 -15.61 16.52
CA GLY A 280 -4.36 -16.07 16.13
C GLY A 280 -4.31 -17.55 15.73
N ASN A 281 -4.73 -17.86 14.51
CA ASN A 281 -4.67 -19.20 13.92
C ASN A 281 -3.39 -19.48 13.10
N LEU A 282 -2.36 -18.65 13.24
CA LEU A 282 -1.12 -18.73 12.46
C LEU A 282 0.07 -19.15 13.31
N VAL A 283 0.94 -19.98 12.74
CA VAL A 283 2.31 -20.19 13.21
C VAL A 283 3.27 -19.62 12.17
N LYS A 284 3.93 -18.51 12.51
CA LYS A 284 4.89 -17.81 11.66
C LYS A 284 6.31 -18.27 11.99
N ILE A 285 7.06 -18.67 10.99
CA ILE A 285 8.45 -19.13 11.13
C ILE A 285 9.36 -18.18 10.35
N ALA A 286 10.24 -17.46 11.05
CA ALA A 286 11.14 -16.49 10.44
C ALA A 286 12.09 -17.19 9.46
N THR A 287 12.23 -16.65 8.24
CA THR A 287 13.01 -17.26 7.16
C THR A 287 14.50 -16.99 7.24
N ALA A 288 14.91 -15.94 7.94
CA ALA A 288 16.31 -15.52 8.03
C ALA A 288 17.21 -16.66 8.52
N GLY A 289 18.14 -17.08 7.65
CA GLY A 289 19.12 -18.14 7.94
C GLY A 289 18.56 -19.57 7.91
N VAL A 290 17.29 -19.76 7.51
CA VAL A 290 16.67 -21.10 7.43
C VAL A 290 15.99 -21.37 6.08
N ILE A 291 15.40 -20.35 5.44
CA ILE A 291 14.83 -20.43 4.10
C ILE A 291 15.56 -19.45 3.20
N GLU A 292 16.29 -19.98 2.23
CA GLU A 292 17.07 -19.27 1.22
C GLU A 292 16.45 -19.39 -0.18
N PRO A 293 16.70 -18.44 -1.10
CA PRO A 293 16.21 -18.50 -2.48
C PRO A 293 16.86 -19.63 -3.29
N LEU A 294 16.18 -20.11 -4.33
CA LEU A 294 16.64 -21.16 -5.26
C LEU A 294 16.92 -22.52 -4.58
N LYS A 295 16.14 -22.88 -3.57
CA LYS A 295 16.25 -24.14 -2.81
C LYS A 295 14.93 -24.91 -2.78
N SER A 296 14.98 -26.16 -2.32
CA SER A 296 13.81 -27.02 -2.11
C SER A 296 13.66 -27.35 -0.63
N TYR A 297 12.45 -27.19 -0.08
CA TYR A 297 12.16 -27.38 1.34
C TYR A 297 10.95 -28.29 1.59
N ALA A 298 10.98 -29.00 2.72
CA ALA A 298 9.80 -29.51 3.41
C ALA A 298 9.80 -29.03 4.86
N ILE A 299 8.60 -28.78 5.40
CA ILE A 299 8.39 -28.36 6.78
C ILE A 299 7.53 -29.40 7.49
N GLN A 300 8.10 -29.98 8.54
CA GLN A 300 7.46 -30.95 9.42
C GLN A 300 7.13 -30.30 10.75
N ILE A 301 6.00 -30.68 11.34
CA ILE A 301 5.54 -30.21 12.65
C ILE A 301 5.38 -31.45 13.52
N GLU A 302 6.14 -31.55 14.61
CA GLU A 302 6.03 -32.70 15.50
C GLU A 302 4.60 -32.80 16.09
N PRO A 303 4.02 -34.01 16.22
CA PRO A 303 2.73 -34.18 16.89
C PRO A 303 2.75 -33.56 18.30
N GLY A 304 1.78 -32.70 18.59
CA GLY A 304 1.69 -31.96 19.86
C GLY A 304 2.56 -30.70 19.95
N ALA A 305 3.36 -30.37 18.94
CA ALA A 305 4.11 -29.10 18.90
C ALA A 305 3.19 -27.87 18.84
N VAL A 306 2.03 -28.02 18.20
CA VAL A 306 0.98 -26.99 18.11
C VAL A 306 -0.28 -27.51 18.80
N GLU A 307 -0.91 -26.68 19.62
CA GLU A 307 -2.22 -26.95 20.22
C GLU A 307 -3.20 -25.84 19.82
N ASN A 308 -4.49 -26.10 19.91
CA ASN A 308 -5.46 -25.00 19.88
C ASN A 308 -5.53 -24.32 21.25
N THR A 309 -6.19 -23.16 21.33
CA THR A 309 -6.36 -22.43 22.60
C THR A 309 -7.17 -23.16 23.67
N SER A 310 -7.79 -24.30 23.33
CA SER A 310 -8.48 -25.20 24.27
C SER A 310 -7.59 -26.36 24.76
N GLY A 311 -6.32 -26.45 24.33
CA GLY A 311 -5.36 -27.48 24.72
C GLY A 311 -5.47 -28.79 23.94
N THR A 312 -6.16 -28.80 22.80
CA THR A 312 -6.21 -29.97 21.91
C THR A 312 -4.96 -29.99 21.02
N PRO A 313 -4.12 -31.05 21.06
CA PRO A 313 -2.91 -31.12 20.26
C PRO A 313 -3.20 -31.40 18.79
N PHE A 314 -2.42 -30.76 17.92
CA PHE A 314 -2.38 -31.07 16.49
C PHE A 314 -1.65 -32.40 16.26
N GLY A 315 -2.18 -33.21 15.33
CA GLY A 315 -1.62 -34.53 14.98
C GLY A 315 -0.23 -34.50 14.34
N GLY A 316 0.27 -33.32 13.96
CA GLY A 316 1.58 -33.12 13.36
C GLY A 316 1.60 -33.28 11.84
N ILE A 317 2.71 -32.90 11.24
CA ILE A 317 3.12 -33.17 9.86
C ILE A 317 4.44 -33.94 9.96
N THR A 318 4.42 -35.24 9.68
CA THR A 318 5.57 -36.14 9.90
C THR A 318 6.27 -36.58 8.63
N ASP A 319 5.81 -36.10 7.48
CA ASP A 319 6.29 -36.46 6.15
C ASP A 319 6.80 -35.23 5.38
N ASP A 320 7.51 -35.47 4.28
CA ASP A 320 8.12 -34.43 3.45
C ASP A 320 7.21 -33.96 2.30
N THR A 321 5.95 -34.40 2.26
CA THR A 321 5.03 -34.17 1.13
C THR A 321 3.80 -33.34 1.47
N THR A 322 3.41 -33.27 2.74
CA THR A 322 2.23 -32.51 3.19
C THR A 322 2.45 -31.00 3.13
N TRP A 323 3.67 -30.53 3.38
CA TRP A 323 4.04 -29.12 3.19
C TRP A 323 5.46 -29.01 2.66
N ASN A 324 5.57 -28.93 1.33
CA ASN A 324 6.82 -28.80 0.60
C ASN A 324 6.74 -27.72 -0.48
N PHE A 325 7.85 -27.06 -0.80
CA PHE A 325 7.89 -26.04 -1.84
C PHE A 325 9.33 -25.79 -2.31
N THR A 326 9.48 -25.12 -3.45
CA THR A 326 10.77 -24.58 -3.91
C THR A 326 10.73 -23.06 -3.90
N THR A 327 11.88 -22.44 -3.64
CA THR A 327 12.03 -20.98 -3.64
C THR A 327 12.65 -20.48 -4.94
N GLY A 328 12.24 -19.30 -5.39
CA GLY A 328 12.68 -18.65 -6.63
C GLY A 328 13.69 -17.53 -6.41
N THR A 329 13.92 -16.72 -7.45
CA THR A 329 14.52 -15.39 -7.28
C THR A 329 13.48 -14.42 -6.72
N ASP A 330 13.91 -13.24 -6.27
CA ASP A 330 13.00 -12.19 -5.80
C ASP A 330 12.81 -11.14 -6.91
N PRO A 331 11.60 -11.02 -7.50
CA PRO A 331 11.31 -10.05 -8.56
C PRO A 331 11.67 -8.60 -8.21
N LEU A 332 11.48 -8.18 -6.96
CA LEU A 332 11.79 -6.82 -6.51
C LEU A 332 13.31 -6.59 -6.48
N LEU A 333 14.07 -7.54 -5.91
CA LEU A 333 15.53 -7.45 -5.85
C LEU A 333 16.15 -7.56 -7.25
N ASP A 334 15.60 -8.41 -8.11
CA ASP A 334 16.01 -8.57 -9.50
C ASP A 334 15.77 -7.28 -10.29
N ALA A 335 14.58 -6.66 -10.16
CA ALA A 335 14.26 -5.39 -10.80
C ALA A 335 15.18 -4.25 -10.35
N CYS A 336 15.40 -4.11 -9.04
CA CYS A 336 16.33 -3.12 -8.49
C CYS A 336 17.75 -3.34 -9.04
N THR A 337 18.22 -4.58 -9.06
CA THR A 337 19.57 -4.93 -9.53
C THR A 337 19.73 -4.67 -11.02
N ALA A 338 18.76 -5.08 -11.84
CA ALA A 338 18.79 -4.88 -13.29
C ALA A 338 18.79 -3.38 -13.65
N LEU A 339 17.93 -2.58 -13.02
CA LEU A 339 17.89 -1.13 -13.23
C LEU A 339 19.19 -0.46 -12.76
N LYS A 340 19.76 -0.88 -11.63
CA LYS A 340 21.04 -0.37 -11.14
C LYS A 340 22.20 -0.69 -12.10
N ASN A 341 22.26 -1.91 -12.62
CA ASN A 341 23.26 -2.32 -13.60
C ASN A 341 23.11 -1.56 -14.93
N HIS A 342 21.88 -1.21 -15.32
CA HIS A 342 21.64 -0.34 -16.46
C HIS A 342 22.12 1.09 -16.20
N ILE A 343 21.80 1.67 -15.04
CA ILE A 343 22.19 3.03 -14.65
C ILE A 343 23.72 3.18 -14.69
N THR A 344 24.43 2.21 -14.11
CA THR A 344 25.90 2.17 -14.03
C THR A 344 26.59 1.74 -15.33
N GLY A 345 25.84 1.30 -16.34
CA GLY A 345 26.38 0.86 -17.63
C GLY A 345 26.98 -0.55 -17.64
N VAL A 346 26.89 -1.30 -16.55
CA VAL A 346 27.39 -2.69 -16.44
C VAL A 346 26.60 -3.63 -17.35
N ALA A 347 25.27 -3.50 -17.37
CA ALA A 347 24.38 -4.28 -18.23
C ALA A 347 23.27 -3.38 -18.79
N PRO A 348 23.47 -2.76 -19.97
CA PRO A 348 22.47 -1.89 -20.57
C PRO A 348 21.18 -2.65 -20.91
N LEU A 349 20.04 -2.08 -20.53
CA LEU A 349 18.71 -2.59 -20.85
C LEU A 349 18.07 -1.83 -22.02
N THR A 350 17.22 -2.53 -22.77
CA THR A 350 16.34 -1.91 -23.76
C THR A 350 15.17 -1.18 -23.09
N THR A 351 14.52 -0.28 -23.82
CA THR A 351 13.31 0.44 -23.42
C THR A 351 12.21 -0.49 -22.86
N ASN A 352 11.96 -1.61 -23.53
CA ASN A 352 10.92 -2.58 -23.13
C ASN A 352 11.30 -3.31 -21.83
N GLN A 353 12.59 -3.64 -21.65
CA GLN A 353 13.06 -4.26 -20.42
C GLN A 353 12.94 -3.30 -19.23
N ILE A 354 13.30 -2.02 -19.41
CA ILE A 354 13.12 -1.01 -18.37
C ILE A 354 11.63 -0.87 -18.01
N ALA A 355 10.75 -0.83 -18.99
CA ALA A 355 9.30 -0.77 -18.76
C ALA A 355 8.79 -1.98 -17.94
N SER A 356 9.30 -3.18 -18.26
CA SER A 356 8.97 -4.42 -17.55
C SER A 356 9.42 -4.38 -16.08
N TYR A 357 10.66 -3.95 -15.82
CA TYR A 357 11.17 -3.82 -14.45
C TYR A 357 10.49 -2.69 -13.68
N ALA A 358 10.14 -1.59 -14.35
CA ALA A 358 9.37 -0.51 -13.74
C ALA A 358 7.99 -1.00 -13.28
N ALA A 359 7.28 -1.76 -14.13
CA ALA A 359 6.00 -2.37 -13.75
C ALA A 359 6.15 -3.39 -12.60
N THR A 360 7.30 -4.07 -12.52
CA THR A 360 7.63 -4.96 -11.39
C THR A 360 7.81 -4.15 -10.10
N LEU A 361 8.54 -3.03 -10.14
CA LEU A 361 8.67 -2.15 -8.96
C LEU A 361 7.31 -1.67 -8.46
N ASP A 362 6.45 -1.22 -9.38
CA ASP A 362 5.11 -0.72 -9.03
C ASP A 362 4.25 -1.84 -8.39
N ALA A 363 4.32 -3.06 -8.94
CA ALA A 363 3.56 -4.20 -8.44
C ALA A 363 4.04 -4.72 -7.07
N GLU A 364 5.30 -4.47 -6.73
CA GLU A 364 5.96 -4.94 -5.50
C GLU A 364 6.21 -3.79 -4.51
N ALA A 365 5.61 -2.61 -4.72
CA ALA A 365 5.84 -1.40 -3.93
C ALA A 365 5.53 -1.58 -2.44
N ASP A 366 4.52 -2.39 -2.11
CA ASP A 366 4.15 -2.74 -0.74
C ASP A 366 5.26 -3.51 0.01
N ARG A 367 6.18 -4.14 -0.74
CA ARG A 367 7.31 -4.90 -0.18
C ARG A 367 8.57 -4.07 0.04
N PHE A 368 8.55 -2.78 -0.29
CA PHE A 368 9.73 -1.91 -0.17
C PHE A 368 10.28 -1.90 1.26
N ALA A 369 9.44 -1.97 2.29
CA ALA A 369 9.85 -2.07 3.70
C ALA A 369 9.56 -3.46 4.32
N GLU A 370 9.47 -4.52 3.51
CA GLU A 370 9.24 -5.89 3.98
C GLU A 370 10.44 -6.46 4.75
N SER A 371 11.66 -6.11 4.35
CA SER A 371 12.90 -6.53 5.00
C SER A 371 14.02 -5.50 4.81
N THR A 372 15.12 -5.67 5.55
CA THR A 372 16.34 -4.88 5.32
C THR A 372 16.90 -5.05 3.91
N ASN A 373 16.72 -6.21 3.28
CA ASN A 373 17.20 -6.48 1.92
C ASN A 373 16.39 -5.70 0.87
N THR A 374 15.06 -5.75 0.94
CA THR A 374 14.19 -5.04 -0.01
C THR A 374 14.30 -3.53 0.15
N LEU A 375 14.30 -3.04 1.40
CA LEU A 375 14.49 -1.62 1.69
C LEU A 375 15.84 -1.10 1.21
N GLY A 376 16.91 -1.87 1.48
CA GLY A 376 18.25 -1.52 1.05
C GLY A 376 18.40 -1.51 -0.47
N ALA A 377 17.75 -2.44 -1.18
CA ALA A 377 17.78 -2.51 -2.63
C ALA A 377 17.11 -1.28 -3.28
N VAL A 378 15.92 -0.89 -2.79
CA VAL A 378 15.17 0.26 -3.31
C VAL A 378 15.90 1.58 -3.00
N PHE A 379 16.43 1.73 -1.78
CA PHE A 379 17.26 2.89 -1.41
C PHE A 379 18.52 2.98 -2.28
N SER A 380 19.21 1.85 -2.46
CA SER A 380 20.40 1.77 -3.31
C SER A 380 20.10 2.12 -4.77
N LEU A 381 18.93 1.73 -5.29
CA LEU A 381 18.51 2.08 -6.65
C LEU A 381 18.41 3.61 -6.82
N VAL A 382 17.68 4.29 -5.93
CA VAL A 382 17.52 5.76 -5.98
C VAL A 382 18.86 6.47 -5.80
N GLN A 383 19.66 6.06 -4.82
CA GLN A 383 21.00 6.64 -4.59
C GLN A 383 21.93 6.44 -5.79
N THR A 384 21.89 5.27 -6.43
CA THR A 384 22.72 5.01 -7.62
C THR A 384 22.29 5.90 -8.78
N TYR A 385 20.98 6.12 -8.96
CA TYR A 385 20.49 7.05 -9.95
C TYR A 385 21.00 8.47 -9.67
N ASP A 386 20.81 8.97 -8.45
CA ASP A 386 21.26 10.31 -8.06
C ASP A 386 22.77 10.50 -8.26
N GLN A 387 23.58 9.48 -7.95
CA GLN A 387 25.04 9.53 -8.09
C GLN A 387 25.51 9.50 -9.55
N VAL A 388 24.88 8.68 -10.41
CA VAL A 388 25.37 8.43 -11.78
C VAL A 388 24.71 9.33 -12.81
N LYS A 389 23.41 9.61 -12.67
CA LYS A 389 22.63 10.45 -13.58
C LYS A 389 22.43 11.86 -13.06
N GLY A 390 22.63 12.08 -11.75
CA GLY A 390 22.27 13.31 -11.06
C GLY A 390 20.83 13.24 -10.52
N PRO A 391 20.48 14.07 -9.53
CA PRO A 391 19.16 14.04 -8.94
C PRO A 391 18.05 14.26 -9.97
N LEU A 392 16.99 13.46 -9.90
CA LEU A 392 15.96 13.34 -10.95
C LEU A 392 15.50 14.70 -11.51
N TRP A 393 15.04 15.61 -10.66
CA TRP A 393 14.48 16.91 -11.07
C TRP A 393 15.55 17.93 -11.49
N VAL A 394 16.81 17.67 -11.15
CA VAL A 394 17.95 18.56 -11.39
C VAL A 394 18.61 18.22 -12.70
N ALA A 395 18.84 16.92 -12.92
CA ALA A 395 19.48 16.41 -14.12
C ALA A 395 18.51 16.29 -15.29
N SER A 396 17.25 15.94 -15.03
CA SER A 396 16.29 15.63 -16.10
C SER A 396 15.23 16.72 -16.32
N GLY A 397 15.11 17.68 -15.40
CA GLY A 397 14.09 18.73 -15.48
C GLY A 397 12.66 18.19 -15.25
N SER A 398 11.69 18.80 -15.93
CA SER A 398 10.26 18.45 -15.78
C SER A 398 9.82 17.35 -16.75
N PHE A 399 8.88 16.51 -16.32
CA PHE A 399 8.29 15.44 -17.15
C PHE A 399 6.83 15.74 -17.50
N SER A 400 6.40 15.38 -18.70
CA SER A 400 4.97 15.41 -19.05
C SER A 400 4.35 14.04 -18.84
N ARG A 401 3.22 13.95 -18.13
CA ARG A 401 2.44 12.71 -17.97
C ARG A 401 1.90 12.18 -19.30
N SER A 402 1.72 13.04 -20.30
CA SER A 402 1.34 12.64 -21.66
C SER A 402 2.48 11.97 -22.44
N VAL A 403 3.71 12.04 -21.93
CA VAL A 403 4.91 11.52 -22.58
C VAL A 403 5.41 10.33 -21.77
N THR A 404 5.15 9.13 -22.27
CA THR A 404 5.65 7.89 -21.68
C THR A 404 7.05 7.53 -22.16
N THR A 405 7.61 8.27 -23.12
CA THR A 405 8.97 8.05 -23.64
C THR A 405 10.04 8.61 -22.69
N ASN A 406 10.23 7.96 -21.53
CA ASN A 406 11.45 7.95 -20.72
C ASN A 406 11.34 6.92 -19.58
N HIS A 407 11.40 5.63 -19.90
CA HIS A 407 10.99 4.55 -18.99
C HIS A 407 11.81 4.47 -17.69
N LEU A 408 13.08 4.89 -17.70
CA LEU A 408 13.92 4.84 -16.50
C LEU A 408 13.54 5.94 -15.51
N GLN A 409 13.34 7.17 -15.97
CA GLN A 409 12.97 8.28 -15.10
C GLN A 409 11.61 8.04 -14.44
N TRP A 410 10.65 7.47 -15.18
CA TRP A 410 9.37 7.06 -14.63
C TRP A 410 9.49 5.99 -13.54
N ALA A 411 10.36 5.00 -13.74
CA ALA A 411 10.63 3.98 -12.72
C ALA A 411 11.19 4.59 -11.43
N ILE A 412 12.15 5.51 -11.55
CA ILE A 412 12.76 6.19 -10.40
C ILE A 412 11.78 7.13 -9.72
N TYR A 413 11.01 7.90 -10.48
CA TYR A 413 9.95 8.75 -9.97
C TYR A 413 8.95 7.98 -9.11
N ARG A 414 8.41 6.86 -9.63
CA ARG A 414 7.43 6.05 -8.90
C ARG A 414 8.04 5.40 -7.66
N ALA A 415 9.25 4.85 -7.77
CA ALA A 415 9.96 4.36 -6.59
C ALA A 415 10.14 5.44 -5.52
N MET A 416 10.43 6.69 -5.89
CA MET A 416 10.53 7.82 -4.95
C MET A 416 9.18 8.19 -4.32
N GLU A 417 8.07 8.19 -5.09
CA GLU A 417 6.71 8.37 -4.55
C GLU A 417 6.37 7.27 -3.54
N ASP A 418 6.54 6.01 -3.94
CA ASP A 418 6.19 4.84 -3.10
C ASP A 418 7.04 4.79 -1.82
N ILE A 419 8.31 5.22 -1.88
CA ILE A 419 9.11 5.40 -0.65
C ILE A 419 8.46 6.42 0.29
N VAL A 420 8.01 7.57 -0.22
CA VAL A 420 7.37 8.59 0.63
C VAL A 420 6.04 8.07 1.20
N ASP A 421 5.24 7.40 0.38
CA ASP A 421 3.88 6.99 0.73
C ASP A 421 3.83 5.72 1.59
N LEU A 422 4.70 4.74 1.35
CA LEU A 422 4.63 3.40 1.94
C LEU A 422 5.77 3.10 2.92
N VAL A 423 6.96 3.68 2.73
CA VAL A 423 8.13 3.36 3.57
C VAL A 423 8.19 4.24 4.81
N TYR A 424 7.96 5.55 4.70
CA TYR A 424 8.10 6.50 5.81
C TYR A 424 6.88 6.52 6.76
N THR A 425 6.70 5.43 7.51
CA THR A 425 5.62 5.25 8.50
C THR A 425 6.17 5.07 9.92
N PRO A 426 5.37 5.28 10.98
CA PRO A 426 5.82 5.03 12.36
C PRO A 426 6.32 3.61 12.60
N ALA A 427 5.63 2.61 12.03
CA ALA A 427 5.98 1.19 12.21
C ALA A 427 7.32 0.86 11.55
N ASN A 428 7.49 1.27 10.29
CA ASN A 428 8.73 1.05 9.56
C ASN A 428 9.90 1.83 10.18
N LEU A 429 9.65 3.04 10.68
CA LEU A 429 10.69 3.82 11.35
C LEU A 429 11.17 3.15 12.64
N ALA A 430 10.27 2.54 13.42
CA ALA A 430 10.65 1.77 14.61
C ALA A 430 11.51 0.54 14.27
N GLN A 431 11.26 -0.08 13.11
CA GLN A 431 11.96 -1.30 12.68
C GLN A 431 13.28 -1.03 11.93
N TYR A 432 13.31 0.01 11.08
CA TYR A 432 14.38 0.29 10.13
C TYR A 432 15.10 1.62 10.36
N GLU A 433 15.05 2.12 11.59
CA GLU A 433 15.62 3.42 12.00
C GLU A 433 17.04 3.65 11.45
N ALA A 434 17.91 2.66 11.57
CA ALA A 434 19.32 2.75 11.14
C ALA A 434 19.49 2.91 9.62
N MET A 435 18.55 2.39 8.82
CA MET A 435 18.58 2.52 7.36
C MET A 435 17.95 3.82 6.87
N MET A 436 16.91 4.29 7.58
CA MET A 436 16.21 5.53 7.25
C MET A 436 17.01 6.76 7.71
N ASN A 437 17.80 6.63 8.78
CA ASN A 437 18.77 7.63 9.18
C ASN A 437 19.99 7.63 8.25
N GLY A 438 20.10 8.65 7.40
CA GLY A 438 21.12 8.80 6.38
C GLY A 438 20.62 8.61 4.95
N PHE A 439 19.42 8.06 4.76
CA PHE A 439 18.81 8.00 3.43
C PHE A 439 18.04 9.28 3.11
N MET A 440 18.39 9.91 2.00
CA MET A 440 17.68 11.07 1.45
C MET A 440 17.68 10.99 -0.07
N PHE A 441 16.70 11.66 -0.68
CA PHE A 441 16.72 11.90 -2.11
C PHE A 441 17.71 13.02 -2.41
N GLY A 442 18.56 12.84 -3.41
CA GLY A 442 19.46 13.90 -3.90
C GLY A 442 18.69 15.13 -4.36
N SER A 443 17.42 14.97 -4.77
CA SER A 443 16.55 16.08 -5.16
C SER A 443 16.21 17.03 -4.00
N SER A 444 16.38 16.58 -2.74
CA SER A 444 16.14 17.40 -1.55
C SER A 444 16.98 18.68 -1.52
N THR A 445 18.17 18.68 -2.16
CA THR A 445 19.02 19.88 -2.26
C THR A 445 18.43 20.98 -3.15
N ASN A 446 17.45 20.65 -3.99
CA ASN A 446 16.82 21.59 -4.90
C ASN A 446 15.42 21.93 -4.42
N PHE A 447 14.64 20.90 -4.07
CA PHE A 447 13.35 21.06 -3.42
C PHE A 447 13.19 19.96 -2.36
N PRO A 448 12.87 20.31 -1.09
CA PRO A 448 12.55 21.65 -0.63
C PRO A 448 13.78 22.56 -0.41
N GLY A 449 15.00 22.06 -0.55
CA GLY A 449 16.22 22.86 -0.51
C GLY A 449 17.21 22.38 0.55
N PRO A 450 18.47 22.85 0.51
CA PRO A 450 19.52 22.34 1.37
C PRO A 450 19.31 22.82 2.81
N CYS A 451 19.39 21.88 3.75
CA CYS A 451 19.37 22.17 5.18
C CYS A 451 20.61 21.53 5.83
N PRO A 452 21.41 22.27 6.61
CA PRO A 452 22.53 21.68 7.33
C PRO A 452 22.02 20.76 8.44
N LEU A 453 22.87 19.82 8.84
CA LEU A 453 22.58 18.94 9.95
C LEU A 453 22.33 19.73 11.24
N PRO A 454 21.39 19.29 12.09
CA PRO A 454 21.16 19.88 13.40
C PRO A 454 22.40 19.71 14.29
N ALA A 455 22.55 20.61 15.27
CA ALA A 455 23.55 20.39 16.32
C ALA A 455 23.16 19.17 17.16
N THR A 456 24.15 18.44 17.67
CA THR A 456 23.92 17.24 18.48
C THR A 456 23.00 17.55 19.66
N ASN A 457 21.92 16.77 19.82
CA ASN A 457 20.90 16.95 20.87
C ASN A 457 20.22 18.34 20.88
N SER A 458 20.21 19.06 19.76
CA SER A 458 19.53 20.36 19.69
C SER A 458 18.04 20.20 19.96
N THR A 459 17.55 20.95 20.93
CA THR A 459 16.15 20.92 21.38
C THR A 459 15.55 22.31 21.22
N TYR A 460 14.31 22.38 20.72
CA TYR A 460 13.58 23.63 20.58
C TYR A 460 12.13 23.47 21.02
N THR A 461 11.71 24.30 21.97
CA THR A 461 10.34 24.31 22.50
C THR A 461 9.59 25.54 22.00
N VAL A 462 8.35 25.34 21.58
CA VAL A 462 7.48 26.38 21.05
C VAL A 462 6.04 26.16 21.51
N PRO A 463 5.35 27.21 21.99
CA PRO A 463 3.92 27.13 22.23
C PRO A 463 3.18 27.02 20.90
N VAL A 464 2.20 26.12 20.83
CA VAL A 464 1.34 25.85 19.67
C VAL A 464 -0.11 25.90 20.11
N ASN A 465 -0.96 26.58 19.33
CA ASN A 465 -2.40 26.50 19.51
C ASN A 465 -2.96 25.19 18.94
N ALA A 466 -3.19 24.21 19.81
CA ALA A 466 -3.81 22.92 19.52
C ALA A 466 -5.35 22.95 19.52
N SER A 467 -5.97 24.14 19.50
CA SER A 467 -7.41 24.30 19.23
C SER A 467 -7.67 24.74 17.79
N PHE A 468 -8.75 24.22 17.22
CA PHE A 468 -9.37 24.69 15.99
C PHE A 468 -10.91 24.59 16.14
N PRO A 469 -11.52 25.51 16.91
CA PRO A 469 -12.95 25.45 17.23
C PRO A 469 -13.82 25.75 16.00
N VAL A 470 -15.10 25.35 16.08
CA VAL A 470 -16.11 25.80 15.13
C VAL A 470 -16.33 27.29 15.32
N THR A 471 -16.25 28.06 14.24
CA THR A 471 -16.49 29.50 14.25
C THR A 471 -17.68 29.86 13.37
N PHE A 472 -18.34 30.98 13.70
CA PHE A 472 -19.46 31.50 12.93
C PHE A 472 -19.08 31.74 11.45
N GLY A 473 -20.00 31.43 10.54
CA GLY A 473 -19.85 31.59 9.10
C GLY A 473 -19.94 30.26 8.34
N ARG A 474 -19.98 30.35 7.00
CA ARG A 474 -19.92 29.17 6.13
C ARG A 474 -18.50 28.58 6.10
N GLU A 475 -18.41 27.26 5.99
CA GLU A 475 -17.16 26.57 5.70
C GLU A 475 -16.70 26.96 4.28
N THR A 476 -15.52 27.58 4.19
CA THR A 476 -14.89 27.95 2.91
C THR A 476 -14.00 26.82 2.40
N GLN A 477 -13.39 26.99 1.21
CA GLN A 477 -12.53 26.00 0.58
C GLN A 477 -11.61 25.29 1.59
N ASP A 478 -11.76 23.97 1.74
CA ASP A 478 -10.95 23.12 2.61
C ASP A 478 -10.88 23.57 4.09
N TRP A 479 -11.88 24.32 4.57
CA TRP A 479 -11.87 24.88 5.91
C TRP A 479 -11.73 23.80 6.99
N THR A 480 -12.45 22.69 6.82
CA THR A 480 -12.45 21.55 7.74
C THR A 480 -11.18 20.71 7.70
N LYS A 481 -10.26 20.95 6.75
CA LYS A 481 -8.94 20.30 6.77
C LYS A 481 -8.12 20.79 7.97
N PRO A 482 -7.26 19.95 8.57
CA PRO A 482 -6.45 20.33 9.73
C PRO A 482 -5.68 21.65 9.54
N ALA A 483 -5.56 22.43 10.61
CA ALA A 483 -4.72 23.62 10.64
C ALA A 483 -3.25 23.19 10.84
N ALA A 484 -2.33 23.71 10.03
CA ALA A 484 -0.92 23.35 10.07
C ALA A 484 -0.14 24.34 10.94
N ARG A 485 0.09 24.01 12.22
CA ARG A 485 0.75 24.90 13.17
C ARG A 485 2.27 24.76 13.11
N PRO A 486 3.02 25.79 12.68
CA PRO A 486 4.47 25.70 12.53
C PRO A 486 5.19 25.61 13.86
N THR A 487 6.21 24.77 13.91
CA THR A 487 7.11 24.69 15.07
C THR A 487 8.34 25.60 14.93
N GLY A 488 8.56 26.26 13.79
CA GLY A 488 9.80 26.99 13.52
C GLY A 488 11.05 26.10 13.36
N THR A 489 10.87 24.78 13.29
CA THR A 489 11.94 23.82 13.05
C THR A 489 11.82 23.18 11.67
N TYR A 490 12.93 22.65 11.19
CA TYR A 490 13.09 22.04 9.88
C TYR A 490 13.85 20.73 10.03
N LEU A 491 13.27 19.63 9.57
CA LEU A 491 13.94 18.34 9.51
C LEU A 491 14.91 18.34 8.34
N ALA A 492 16.20 18.19 8.62
CA ALA A 492 17.19 18.01 7.57
C ALA A 492 16.92 16.69 6.84
N PRO A 493 17.01 16.64 5.49
CA PRO A 493 16.73 15.44 4.72
C PRO A 493 17.57 14.25 5.21
N GLY A 494 16.93 13.09 5.38
CA GLY A 494 17.61 11.88 5.85
C GLY A 494 18.09 11.91 7.30
N THR A 495 17.58 12.84 8.12
CA THR A 495 17.81 12.83 9.57
C THR A 495 16.54 12.43 10.33
N LEU A 496 16.71 12.16 11.62
CA LEU A 496 15.62 11.85 12.55
C LEU A 496 15.42 13.01 13.52
N ALA A 497 14.16 13.27 13.86
CA ALA A 497 13.81 14.12 14.99
C ALA A 497 12.79 13.41 15.90
N THR A 498 12.75 13.83 17.16
CA THR A 498 11.71 13.42 18.11
C THR A 498 10.87 14.63 18.46
N VAL A 499 9.57 14.52 18.32
CA VAL A 499 8.61 15.54 18.73
C VAL A 499 7.93 15.09 20.00
N THR A 500 8.05 15.89 21.05
CA THR A 500 7.44 15.68 22.35
C THR A 500 6.26 16.62 22.54
N VAL A 501 5.11 16.07 22.88
CA VAL A 501 3.85 16.80 23.11
C VAL A 501 3.21 16.40 24.44
N PRO A 502 2.29 17.21 24.99
CA PRO A 502 1.57 16.85 26.20
C PRO A 502 0.64 15.64 25.99
N PRO A 503 0.33 14.87 27.06
CA PRO A 503 -0.60 13.73 27.01
C PRO A 503 -1.98 14.05 26.40
N ALA A 504 -2.44 15.30 26.46
CA ALA A 504 -3.71 15.72 25.89
C ALA A 504 -3.79 15.55 24.36
N LEU A 505 -2.65 15.46 23.66
CA LEU A 505 -2.61 15.32 22.19
C LEU A 505 -2.41 13.88 21.70
N THR A 506 -2.27 12.89 22.59
CA THR A 506 -1.84 11.52 22.24
C THR A 506 -2.99 10.59 21.83
N ASN A 507 -4.08 11.16 21.33
CA ASN A 507 -5.32 10.44 20.98
C ASN A 507 -5.37 9.99 19.50
N GLY A 508 -4.29 10.21 18.74
CA GLY A 508 -4.16 9.82 17.34
C GLY A 508 -4.82 10.76 16.32
N ILE A 509 -5.66 11.73 16.74
CA ILE A 509 -6.32 12.66 15.82
C ILE A 509 -5.42 13.84 15.43
N TYR A 510 -4.46 14.20 16.28
CA TYR A 510 -3.38 15.12 15.95
C TYR A 510 -2.28 14.39 15.18
N LYS A 511 -1.63 15.07 14.26
CA LYS A 511 -0.51 14.51 13.47
C LYS A 511 0.68 15.46 13.49
N ILE A 512 1.88 14.91 13.44
CA ILE A 512 3.09 15.66 13.12
C ILE A 512 3.28 15.58 11.61
N ARG A 513 3.48 16.74 11.01
CA ARG A 513 3.70 16.90 9.58
C ARG A 513 5.15 17.30 9.32
N VAL A 514 5.79 16.63 8.38
CA VAL A 514 7.11 17.01 7.85
C VAL A 514 6.96 17.38 6.38
N GLY A 515 7.12 18.66 6.06
CA GLY A 515 6.84 19.24 4.75
C GLY A 515 5.70 20.26 4.80
N SER A 516 5.79 21.33 4.02
CA SER A 516 4.82 22.42 4.08
C SER A 516 3.56 22.15 3.26
N HIS A 517 3.65 21.41 2.16
CA HIS A 517 2.55 21.28 1.21
C HIS A 517 1.46 20.32 1.71
N LEU A 518 0.21 20.70 1.44
CA LEU A 518 -1.01 19.91 1.72
C LEU A 518 -1.55 19.21 0.47
N TRP A 519 -0.97 19.47 -0.70
CA TRP A 519 -1.56 19.11 -1.98
C TRP A 519 -0.96 17.83 -2.55
N ASP A 520 -1.85 17.05 -3.14
CA ASP A 520 -1.51 16.00 -4.09
C ASP A 520 -1.56 16.60 -5.50
N TYR A 521 -0.46 16.47 -6.24
CA TYR A 521 -0.32 16.99 -7.60
C TYR A 521 -0.39 15.91 -8.69
N SER A 522 -0.90 14.73 -8.37
CA SER A 522 -1.14 13.63 -9.32
C SER A 522 -1.96 14.05 -10.54
N ASN A 523 -2.85 15.04 -10.39
CA ASN A 523 -3.67 15.60 -11.47
C ASN A 523 -2.94 16.61 -12.38
N LYS A 524 -1.71 17.00 -12.06
CA LYS A 524 -0.97 17.98 -12.87
C LYS A 524 -0.39 17.31 -14.11
N PRO A 525 -0.52 17.92 -15.31
CA PRO A 525 -0.05 17.32 -16.56
C PRO A 525 1.48 17.25 -16.63
N THR A 526 2.17 18.13 -15.90
CA THR A 526 3.63 18.22 -15.86
C THR A 526 4.12 18.07 -14.44
N LEU A 527 5.06 17.15 -14.25
CA LEU A 527 5.79 16.89 -13.03
C LEU A 527 7.03 17.78 -12.97
N GLN A 528 7.17 18.53 -11.88
CA GLN A 528 8.37 19.33 -11.58
C GLN A 528 9.02 18.93 -10.25
N ARG A 529 8.33 18.08 -9.49
CA ARG A 529 8.71 17.46 -8.23
C ARG A 529 7.79 16.26 -7.99
N LEU A 530 8.00 15.54 -6.89
CA LEU A 530 7.04 14.54 -6.42
C LEU A 530 5.65 15.17 -6.19
N ASP A 531 4.59 14.41 -6.46
CA ASP A 531 3.20 14.78 -6.24
C ASP A 531 2.98 15.09 -4.77
N ARG A 532 3.38 14.14 -3.91
CA ARG A 532 3.35 14.26 -2.46
C ARG A 532 4.76 14.45 -1.94
N THR A 533 4.95 15.48 -1.12
CA THR A 533 6.26 15.88 -0.57
C THR A 533 6.25 16.00 0.94
N THR A 534 5.18 15.49 1.57
CA THR A 534 4.90 15.65 2.98
C THR A 534 4.63 14.29 3.59
N VAL A 535 5.26 14.02 4.74
CA VAL A 535 5.04 12.80 5.53
C VAL A 535 4.27 13.15 6.79
N LEU A 536 3.29 12.32 7.16
CA LEU A 536 2.45 12.50 8.34
C LEU A 536 2.63 11.37 9.35
N TYR A 537 2.81 11.73 10.62
CA TYR A 537 2.95 10.81 11.73
C TYR A 537 1.82 11.04 12.74
N PRO A 538 0.92 10.08 13.00
CA PRO A 538 -0.09 10.23 14.04
C PRO A 538 0.55 10.37 15.43
N ILE A 539 -0.04 11.19 16.29
CA ILE A 539 0.40 11.38 17.67
C ILE A 539 -0.38 10.43 18.57
N THR A 540 0.19 9.27 18.86
CA THR A 540 -0.41 8.25 19.75
C THR A 540 0.35 8.08 21.08
N ALA A 541 1.48 8.77 21.23
CA ALA A 541 2.31 8.79 22.43
C ALA A 541 2.87 10.21 22.63
N THR A 542 3.37 10.50 23.84
CA THR A 542 3.95 11.82 24.17
C THR A 542 5.22 12.10 23.40
N GLU A 543 5.92 11.07 22.93
CA GLU A 543 7.09 11.19 22.07
C GLU A 543 6.84 10.44 20.76
N THR A 544 7.01 11.15 19.64
CA THR A 544 6.90 10.57 18.30
C THR A 544 8.18 10.85 17.52
N LYS A 545 8.84 9.80 17.06
CA LYS A 545 9.97 9.91 16.12
C LYS A 545 9.45 10.18 14.71
N ILE A 546 10.15 11.03 13.97
CA ILE A 546 9.83 11.42 12.60
C ILE A 546 11.06 11.37 11.70
N ALA A 547 10.84 11.05 10.43
CA ALA A 547 11.85 11.03 9.37
C ALA A 547 11.24 11.50 8.04
N SER A 548 12.06 11.99 7.11
CA SER A 548 11.64 12.28 5.73
C SER A 548 12.85 12.21 4.78
N PRO A 549 12.71 11.57 3.60
CA PRO A 549 13.79 11.51 2.61
C PRO A 549 14.01 12.86 1.91
N LEU A 550 13.03 13.76 1.97
CA LEU A 550 13.10 15.11 1.43
C LEU A 550 13.42 16.17 2.49
N GLY A 551 13.27 15.85 3.77
CA GLY A 551 13.22 16.86 4.83
C GLY A 551 11.97 17.74 4.76
N GLY A 552 11.96 18.83 5.51
CA GLY A 552 10.85 19.78 5.48
C GLY A 552 10.60 20.51 6.81
N GLY A 553 9.79 21.56 6.77
CA GLY A 553 9.31 22.22 7.99
C GLY A 553 8.47 21.25 8.83
N ILE A 554 8.59 21.34 10.17
CA ILE A 554 7.84 20.49 11.10
C ILE A 554 6.62 21.27 11.62
N TYR A 555 5.43 20.69 11.49
CA TYR A 555 4.16 21.28 11.90
C TYR A 555 3.36 20.30 12.76
N ILE A 556 2.49 20.83 13.63
CA ILE A 556 1.41 20.07 14.27
C ILE A 556 0.13 20.29 13.49
N GLU A 557 -0.49 19.22 13.02
CA GLU A 557 -1.83 19.24 12.45
C GLU A 557 -2.88 19.18 13.54
N VAL A 558 -3.66 20.25 13.61
CA VAL A 558 -4.75 20.42 14.55
C VAL A 558 -6.06 20.16 13.81
N PRO A 559 -6.75 19.05 14.08
CA PRO A 559 -7.98 18.71 13.38
C PRO A 559 -9.09 19.70 13.68
N TYR A 560 -10.03 19.87 12.75
CA TYR A 560 -11.19 20.71 12.97
C TYR A 560 -12.01 20.22 14.19
N ARG A 561 -12.49 21.18 14.98
CA ARG A 561 -13.17 20.99 16.28
C ARG A 561 -12.28 20.56 17.44
N ALA A 562 -10.96 20.51 17.25
CA ALA A 562 -10.03 20.30 18.35
C ALA A 562 -10.11 21.45 19.37
N ASP A 563 -9.93 21.11 20.65
CA ASP A 563 -9.86 22.07 21.75
C ASP A 563 -8.68 21.78 22.70
N GLY A 564 -7.47 21.60 22.13
CA GLY A 564 -6.27 21.29 22.90
C GLY A 564 -5.65 22.47 23.65
N GLY A 565 -6.11 23.70 23.40
CA GLY A 565 -5.57 24.92 23.99
C GLY A 565 -4.16 25.27 23.48
N ILE A 566 -3.50 26.18 24.18
CA ILE A 566 -2.08 26.49 23.93
C ILE A 566 -1.23 25.47 24.68
N VAL A 567 -0.34 24.78 23.97
CA VAL A 567 0.51 23.73 24.51
C VAL A 567 1.95 23.88 24.05
N ASP A 568 2.90 23.49 24.91
CA ASP A 568 4.31 23.45 24.53
C ASP A 568 4.62 22.18 23.74
N VAL A 569 5.24 22.37 22.58
CA VAL A 569 5.75 21.30 21.72
C VAL A 569 7.25 21.41 21.67
N THR A 570 7.94 20.30 21.93
CA THR A 570 9.40 20.26 21.93
C THR A 570 9.89 19.39 20.78
N VAL A 571 10.82 19.89 19.97
CA VAL A 571 11.43 19.16 18.87
C VAL A 571 12.92 18.98 19.15
N THR A 572 13.36 17.73 19.18
CA THR A 572 14.77 17.34 19.40
C THR A 572 15.34 16.74 18.13
N GLY A 573 16.55 17.15 17.74
CA GLY A 573 17.21 16.63 16.53
C GLY A 573 16.77 17.27 15.21
N ALA A 574 16.20 18.48 15.25
CA ALA A 574 15.86 19.26 14.05
C ALA A 574 16.64 20.58 13.99
N ALA A 575 16.90 21.07 12.77
CA ALA A 575 17.48 22.39 12.58
C ALA A 575 16.41 23.46 12.83
N ARG A 576 16.80 24.67 13.24
CA ARG A 576 15.85 25.78 13.28
C ARG A 576 15.69 26.38 11.89
N ALA A 577 14.49 26.83 11.56
CA ALA A 577 14.19 27.61 10.38
C ALA A 577 13.94 29.07 10.78
N PRO A 578 14.11 30.06 9.87
CA PRO A 578 13.70 31.41 10.16
C PRO A 578 12.21 31.47 10.50
N PHE A 579 11.88 31.92 11.72
CA PHE A 579 10.51 31.90 12.21
C PHE A 579 10.13 33.24 12.84
N TYR A 580 9.11 33.88 12.28
CA TYR A 580 8.51 35.08 12.85
C TYR A 580 7.09 34.76 13.28
N SER A 581 6.80 34.90 14.57
CA SER A 581 5.47 34.70 15.14
C SER A 581 4.90 36.02 15.63
N ASN A 582 3.64 36.29 15.30
CA ASN A 582 2.86 37.40 15.86
C ASN A 582 1.47 36.89 16.23
N THR A 583 1.42 35.96 17.19
CA THR A 583 0.17 35.42 17.73
C THR A 583 -0.11 36.02 19.11
N SER A 584 -1.31 35.80 19.60
CA SER A 584 -1.74 36.15 20.96
C SER A 584 -0.93 35.49 22.08
N TYR A 585 -0.21 34.40 21.79
CA TYR A 585 0.55 33.61 22.77
C TYR A 585 2.07 33.58 22.49
N ARG A 586 2.53 34.08 21.34
CA ARG A 586 3.94 34.20 20.99
C ARG A 586 4.17 35.37 20.04
N GLN A 587 5.04 36.29 20.43
CA GLN A 587 5.44 37.44 19.60
C GLN A 587 6.96 37.49 19.47
N THR A 588 7.46 37.36 18.24
CA THR A 588 8.87 37.52 17.91
C THR A 588 9.21 39.01 17.93
N THR A 589 10.13 39.39 18.82
CA THR A 589 10.55 40.80 18.90
C THR A 589 11.41 41.20 17.71
N LEU A 590 11.50 42.50 17.40
CA LEU A 590 12.40 42.97 16.33
C LEU A 590 13.85 42.58 16.61
N THR A 591 14.30 42.64 17.87
CA THR A 591 15.64 42.23 18.28
C THR A 591 15.87 40.73 18.05
N GLU A 592 14.92 39.89 18.45
CA GLU A 592 14.96 38.44 18.22
C GLU A 592 15.00 38.12 16.72
N TRP A 593 14.17 38.80 15.92
CA TRP A 593 14.17 38.67 14.47
C TRP A 593 15.52 39.03 13.86
N LEU A 594 16.06 40.21 14.20
CA LEU A 594 17.28 40.75 13.61
C LEU A 594 18.53 39.97 13.99
N ASN A 595 18.60 39.50 15.24
CA ASN A 595 19.81 38.92 15.82
C ASN A 595 19.79 37.39 15.86
N THR A 596 18.64 36.74 15.70
CA THR A 596 18.52 35.30 15.91
C THR A 596 17.66 34.61 14.85
N GLU A 597 16.39 34.98 14.68
CA GLU A 597 15.45 34.18 13.87
C GLU A 597 15.74 34.26 12.37
N ARG A 598 15.93 35.44 11.80
CA ARG A 598 16.09 35.59 10.34
C ARG A 598 17.32 34.87 9.76
N THR A 599 18.32 34.59 10.60
CA THR A 599 19.60 34.00 10.19
C THR A 599 19.63 32.49 10.32
N GLN A 600 18.62 31.86 10.93
CA GLN A 600 18.55 30.42 11.13
C GLN A 600 18.71 29.65 9.81
N PRO A 601 19.28 28.43 9.85
CA PRO A 601 19.78 27.78 8.65
C PRO A 601 18.74 27.08 7.76
N GLY A 602 17.53 26.82 8.27
CA GLY A 602 16.48 26.16 7.49
C GLY A 602 16.18 26.87 6.15
N PRO A 603 15.94 26.13 5.05
CA PRO A 603 15.83 26.73 3.71
C PRO A 603 14.55 27.56 3.49
N TRP A 604 13.56 27.41 4.37
CA TRP A 604 12.30 28.14 4.32
C TRP A 604 12.09 28.96 5.57
N ALA A 605 11.64 30.20 5.39
CA ALA A 605 11.17 31.04 6.45
C ALA A 605 9.67 30.93 6.60
N VAL A 606 9.21 30.94 7.84
CA VAL A 606 7.78 30.88 8.18
C VAL A 606 7.40 32.15 8.93
N PHE A 607 6.38 32.84 8.43
CA PHE A 607 5.70 33.92 9.12
C PHE A 607 4.32 33.42 9.56
N PHE A 608 3.99 33.61 10.83
CA PHE A 608 2.82 33.00 11.44
C PHE A 608 2.10 33.94 12.41
N THR A 609 0.81 34.15 12.19
CA THR A 609 -0.08 34.95 13.04
C THR A 609 -1.38 34.18 13.29
N ASP A 610 -2.26 34.73 14.13
CA ASP A 610 -3.59 34.13 14.35
C ASP A 610 -4.51 34.24 13.09
N ARG A 611 -4.07 34.94 12.04
CA ARG A 611 -4.85 35.25 10.82
C ARG A 611 -4.21 34.75 9.54
N PHE A 612 -2.88 34.70 9.49
CA PHE A 612 -2.11 34.55 8.27
C PHE A 612 -0.89 33.65 8.48
N GLN A 613 -0.61 32.82 7.48
CA GLN A 613 0.63 32.05 7.41
C GLN A 613 1.27 32.17 6.03
N LEU A 614 2.59 32.33 6.02
CA LEU A 614 3.38 32.44 4.81
C LEU A 614 4.68 31.65 4.94
N ASN A 615 4.92 30.78 3.96
CA ASN A 615 6.21 30.14 3.77
C ASN A 615 6.90 30.71 2.53
N VAL A 616 8.14 31.18 2.69
CA VAL A 616 8.96 31.69 1.59
C VAL A 616 10.40 31.19 1.69
N PRO A 617 11.15 31.09 0.58
CA PRO A 617 12.56 30.74 0.63
C PRO A 617 13.34 31.70 1.53
N ARG A 618 14.25 31.16 2.34
CA ARG A 618 15.15 31.95 3.21
C ARG A 618 15.93 33.00 2.42
N THR A 619 16.30 32.67 1.19
CA THR A 619 17.04 33.56 0.27
C THR A 619 16.29 34.84 -0.08
N TRP A 620 14.96 34.91 0.12
CA TRP A 620 14.18 36.13 -0.13
C TRP A 620 14.15 37.05 1.09
N ILE A 621 14.30 36.51 2.30
CA ILE A 621 14.01 37.22 3.55
C ILE A 621 15.21 37.37 4.48
N TYR A 622 16.36 36.76 4.19
CA TYR A 622 17.55 36.84 5.06
C TYR A 622 18.01 38.29 5.31
N ALA A 623 17.74 39.22 4.38
CA ALA A 623 18.01 40.65 4.49
C ALA A 623 16.81 41.49 4.96
N ASN A 624 15.65 40.88 5.22
CA ASN A 624 14.46 41.59 5.67
C ASN A 624 14.62 42.05 7.13
N THR A 625 14.76 43.34 7.32
CA THR A 625 14.88 43.97 8.65
C THR A 625 13.55 44.48 9.22
N ASN A 626 12.45 44.39 8.45
CA ASN A 626 11.16 45.00 8.77
C ASN A 626 9.98 43.99 8.75
N ALA A 627 10.23 42.75 9.15
CA ALA A 627 9.19 41.71 9.26
C ALA A 627 7.94 42.15 10.05
N PRO A 628 8.04 42.88 11.18
CA PRO A 628 6.86 43.30 11.93
C PRO A 628 5.87 44.15 11.14
N THR A 629 6.36 45.10 10.34
CA THR A 629 5.47 45.98 9.56
C THR A 629 4.76 45.21 8.46
N VAL A 630 5.49 44.39 7.71
CA VAL A 630 4.92 43.61 6.59
C VAL A 630 3.83 42.65 7.08
N ILE A 631 4.07 41.96 8.20
CA ILE A 631 3.10 41.00 8.73
C ILE A 631 1.88 41.69 9.33
N ALA A 632 2.04 42.87 9.95
CA ALA A 632 0.90 43.66 10.42
C ALA A 632 -0.03 44.11 9.28
N GLU A 633 0.52 44.45 8.11
CA GLU A 633 -0.27 44.79 6.91
C GLU A 633 -1.06 43.58 6.38
N TRP A 634 -0.46 42.38 6.42
CA TRP A 634 -1.16 41.14 6.06
C TRP A 634 -2.28 40.80 7.05
N ASP A 635 -2.06 40.96 8.35
CA ASP A 635 -3.10 40.79 9.37
C ASP A 635 -4.28 41.73 9.15
N ALA A 636 -4.01 43.03 8.92
CA ALA A 636 -5.05 44.01 8.61
C ALA A 636 -5.82 43.66 7.33
N SER A 637 -5.12 43.14 6.31
CA SER A 637 -5.75 42.68 5.07
C SER A 637 -6.65 41.46 5.30
N MET A 638 -6.23 40.51 6.14
CA MET A 638 -7.07 39.35 6.50
C MET A 638 -8.31 39.77 7.30
N ASP A 639 -8.20 40.76 8.19
CA ASP A 639 -9.34 41.32 8.91
C ASP A 639 -10.36 41.95 7.95
N ILE A 640 -9.91 42.76 6.99
CA ILE A 640 -10.79 43.34 5.95
C ILE A 640 -11.48 42.24 5.13
N ILE A 641 -10.76 41.18 4.75
CA ILE A 641 -11.35 40.04 4.02
C ILE A 641 -12.41 39.36 4.88
N ASN A 642 -12.11 39.09 6.16
CA ASN A 642 -13.04 38.46 7.08
C ASN A 642 -14.29 39.33 7.29
N ASP A 643 -14.14 40.64 7.47
CA ASP A 643 -15.25 41.59 7.58
C ASP A 643 -16.15 41.57 6.34
N LEU A 644 -15.55 41.63 5.15
CA LEU A 644 -16.29 41.59 3.88
C LEU A 644 -17.05 40.27 3.70
N MET A 645 -16.50 39.17 4.20
CA MET A 645 -17.11 37.84 4.14
C MET A 645 -18.08 37.54 5.30
N GLY A 646 -18.18 38.44 6.30
CA GLY A 646 -18.99 38.24 7.49
C GLY A 646 -18.43 37.20 8.47
N PHE A 647 -17.11 37.01 8.47
CA PHE A 647 -16.41 36.08 9.35
C PHE A 647 -15.78 36.79 10.56
N PRO A 648 -15.61 36.09 11.69
CA PRO A 648 -14.75 36.58 12.77
C PRO A 648 -13.33 36.82 12.30
N HIS A 649 -12.62 37.78 12.90
CA HIS A 649 -11.20 38.03 12.64
C HIS A 649 -10.31 36.84 13.04
N ILE A 650 -10.65 36.20 14.16
CA ILE A 650 -9.98 34.97 14.61
C ILE A 650 -10.92 33.79 14.39
N ARG A 651 -10.52 32.92 13.46
CA ARG A 651 -11.36 31.79 13.02
C ARG A 651 -10.88 30.42 13.52
N GLY A 652 -9.87 30.39 14.37
CA GLY A 652 -9.24 29.15 14.85
C GLY A 652 -8.29 28.49 13.84
N LYS A 653 -8.30 28.92 12.57
CA LYS A 653 -7.33 28.59 11.52
C LYS A 653 -7.06 29.87 10.73
N GLU A 654 -5.91 29.96 10.10
CA GLU A 654 -5.52 31.13 9.32
C GLU A 654 -6.52 31.34 8.18
N THR A 655 -6.93 32.59 7.95
CA THR A 655 -7.80 32.94 6.82
C THR A 655 -7.11 32.62 5.50
N LEU A 656 -5.79 32.78 5.44
CA LEU A 656 -4.98 32.46 4.28
C LEU A 656 -3.65 31.85 4.69
N TYR A 657 -3.32 30.71 4.07
CA TYR A 657 -2.01 30.09 4.14
C TYR A 657 -1.40 30.05 2.74
N LEU A 658 -0.28 30.77 2.55
CA LEU A 658 0.47 30.83 1.30
C LEU A 658 1.81 30.10 1.40
N GLN A 659 2.20 29.50 0.27
CA GLN A 659 3.50 28.86 0.08
C GLN A 659 4.02 29.30 -1.30
N ALA A 660 5.23 29.86 -1.33
CA ALA A 660 5.87 30.36 -2.54
C ALA A 660 6.50 29.26 -3.41
#